data_AF-A0A918BA01-F1
#
_entry.id   AF-A0A918BA01-F1
#
_cell.length_a   1.000
_cell.length_b   1.000
_cell.length_c   1.000
_cell.angle_alpha   90.00
_cell.angle_beta   90.00
_cell.angle_gamma   90.00
#
_symmetry.space_group_name_H-M   'P 1'
#
loop_
_entity.id
_entity.type
_entity.pdbx_description
1 polymer ?
#
loop_
_entity_poly.entity_id
_entity_poly.type
_entity_poly.pdbx_seq_one_letter_code
_entity_poly.pdbx_strand_id
1 'polypeptide(L)'
;MEYQYNRPAAYVLSPTQGSFVVPMHTLSLPAHWEEPLLRQYHAGMTDRQAERRRRVPTAAVNQLMRATAPDIVTVDSTARFGSDHPWLYCQDAYPMAVTNLYIATWLKSLQQDADDPETPSLLMDCFHDLDTAALRWRPGMVDLLQQDVSPGGTALPAPHVYRLLPDVLAARIARQEPYEHNGQQLVFRQVAGLPGARGQGSGGAELMSNPIEYVPRRRGGGDGRPAYYAATIRVTVRTVPFSPVPRIHLAAGVRRFVTGKVYMPYRKGVSAYLLPDNSLVHNGPQPQRYAVAMLEWKNGSTDWRQGGVEGMLARISALDALPSPDRVVKEADHWLHGRDGIRIAVGHQAAMGKHTIGTGLMPSERRRLIEWAEQAIAPEFVPIPKLERSAYARPPKKQLKKLPSIPKNKEDKDPEDLAVILNKRELNAAHNAQVLRARLAEALEGEDLGAVVLYQNDTIRDRLVAAAEKGLGLAGHRREQGPDTWTWEAEELTVRLHARPLGDLGAPLGGDSVPRRGQEHDKAIEERRTRVGRAMAALRATVPSVRLAFVELDGQDAFRHTKRRSDPKHAIRLGCADAGLVTQFIRPPDTDLETEEALTDAGLRAAAAWSDGLRQTGMRLVPQHTLGDALIPAELNQVAFHLVERRLDGPTGKQQFTPIAVLIRPGAKCVLGKSADMNEWVPYPELLKALTGRVEGRRNSTEQSALMAAFVKKTLAQLRSTPTLVLAHAQDVRKRWPWLRNDGLERDKLGLDGGPVQRIGLYGKRLRVVRIADGSRDETPACWAEREELSPELEGKQRGGIAMGLWRSGARGDSDRVFYSTIGKSSTQTKLTNDDAKLTPHTNASGNSAYRPTVNAWNPDLLELTVACLQPGDDAEVWAAFVHQQRFSEDYRDGRDGLALPLILHLAQLADDYALPHEIEDVLDPTEPQAAAAPEDVLSGQLAFDFDLDDRADDE
;
A
#
# COMPACT_ATOMS: atom_id res chain seq x y z
N MET A 1 -15.37 28.84 -0.45
CA MET A 1 -14.38 27.76 -0.58
C MET A 1 -13.05 28.42 -0.90
N GLU A 2 -11.98 28.13 -0.15
CA GLU A 2 -10.76 28.95 -0.12
C GLU A 2 -9.77 28.71 -1.28
N TYR A 3 -9.89 27.60 -2.01
CA TYR A 3 -8.93 27.20 -3.07
C TYR A 3 -9.62 26.84 -4.38
N GLN A 4 -9.22 27.47 -5.50
CA GLN A 4 -9.73 27.20 -6.85
C GLN A 4 -8.83 26.30 -7.69
N TYR A 5 -7.55 26.23 -7.34
CA TYR A 5 -6.55 25.47 -8.08
C TYR A 5 -5.80 24.49 -7.18
N ASN A 6 -5.39 23.38 -7.76
CA ASN A 6 -4.51 22.40 -7.13
C ASN A 6 -3.31 22.16 -8.05
N ARG A 7 -2.09 22.31 -7.53
CA ARG A 7 -0.85 22.14 -8.31
C ARG A 7 -0.30 20.73 -8.09
N PRO A 8 -0.28 19.88 -9.12
CA PRO A 8 0.44 18.62 -9.08
C PRO A 8 1.95 18.86 -9.31
N ALA A 9 2.78 18.08 -8.63
CA ALA A 9 4.23 18.00 -8.83
C ALA A 9 4.56 17.11 -10.04
N ALA A 10 4.01 17.48 -11.20
CA ALA A 10 4.16 16.75 -12.45
C ALA A 10 4.64 17.67 -13.57
N TYR A 11 5.53 17.15 -14.41
CA TYR A 11 6.24 17.90 -15.44
C TYR A 11 6.21 17.16 -16.76
N VAL A 12 6.20 17.91 -17.86
CA VAL A 12 6.27 17.40 -19.23
C VAL A 12 7.39 18.10 -19.98
N LEU A 13 7.89 17.48 -21.05
CA LEU A 13 8.83 18.16 -21.95
C LEU A 13 8.17 19.41 -22.52
N SER A 14 8.89 20.53 -22.52
CA SER A 14 8.43 21.77 -23.15
C SER A 14 8.12 21.51 -24.63
N PRO A 15 6.97 21.98 -25.15
CA PRO A 15 6.61 21.82 -26.57
C PRO A 15 7.61 22.46 -27.55
N THR A 16 8.45 23.38 -27.07
CA THR A 16 9.50 24.03 -27.87
C THR A 16 10.77 23.19 -27.98
N GLN A 17 10.87 22.09 -27.22
CA GLN A 17 12.03 21.20 -27.19
C GLN A 17 11.79 19.99 -28.09
N GLY A 18 12.84 19.55 -28.79
CA GLY A 18 12.83 18.34 -29.61
C GLY A 18 13.09 17.07 -28.79
N SER A 19 13.76 16.09 -29.39
CA SER A 19 14.22 14.88 -28.69
C SER A 19 15.15 15.22 -27.52
N PHE A 20 14.98 14.56 -26.37
CA PHE A 20 15.85 14.73 -25.21
C PHE A 20 16.90 13.60 -25.17
N VAL A 21 18.01 13.85 -25.86
CA VAL A 21 19.07 12.87 -26.07
C VAL A 21 20.30 13.27 -25.27
N VAL A 22 20.90 12.33 -24.55
CA VAL A 22 22.08 12.59 -23.71
C VAL A 22 23.27 11.70 -24.10
N PRO A 23 24.51 12.22 -24.03
CA PRO A 23 25.69 11.40 -24.19
C PRO A 23 25.84 10.47 -22.98
N MET A 24 26.00 9.17 -23.23
CA MET A 24 26.29 8.16 -22.23
C MET A 24 27.24 7.11 -22.78
N HIS A 25 27.96 6.45 -21.87
CA HIS A 25 28.67 5.23 -22.17
C HIS A 25 27.74 4.05 -21.88
N THR A 26 27.67 3.12 -22.83
CA THR A 26 26.82 1.94 -22.75
C THR A 26 27.65 0.68 -22.89
N LEU A 27 27.25 -0.38 -22.17
CA LEU A 27 27.84 -1.70 -22.30
C LEU A 27 26.72 -2.70 -22.58
N SER A 28 26.83 -3.39 -23.72
CA SER A 28 25.90 -4.42 -24.16
C SER A 28 26.57 -5.78 -24.07
N LEU A 29 25.82 -6.80 -23.66
CA LEU A 29 26.29 -8.19 -23.72
C LEU A 29 26.21 -8.65 -25.19
N PRO A 30 27.29 -9.21 -25.78
CA PRO A 30 27.25 -9.72 -27.14
C PRO A 30 26.20 -10.81 -27.34
N ALA A 31 25.59 -10.87 -28.53
CA ALA A 31 24.55 -11.86 -28.84
C ALA A 31 25.01 -13.32 -28.65
N HIS A 32 26.26 -13.61 -29.00
CA HIS A 32 26.82 -14.96 -28.87
C HIS A 32 27.04 -15.41 -27.42
N TRP A 33 26.87 -14.54 -26.43
CA TRP A 33 27.01 -14.88 -25.01
C TRP A 33 25.81 -15.61 -24.42
N GLU A 34 24.65 -15.52 -25.08
CA GLU A 34 23.41 -16.06 -24.53
C GLU A 34 23.48 -17.57 -24.27
N GLU A 35 23.90 -18.33 -25.27
CA GLU A 35 23.95 -19.79 -25.21
C GLU A 35 24.98 -20.32 -24.19
N PRO A 36 26.25 -19.85 -24.16
CA PRO A 36 27.22 -20.28 -23.15
C PRO A 36 26.79 -19.96 -21.71
N LEU A 37 26.16 -18.80 -21.49
CA LEU A 37 25.70 -18.40 -20.16
C LEU A 37 24.48 -19.21 -19.71
N LEU A 38 23.54 -19.50 -20.62
CA LEU A 38 22.41 -20.37 -20.30
C LEU A 38 22.89 -21.79 -19.99
N ARG A 39 23.87 -22.31 -20.74
CA ARG A 39 24.50 -23.61 -20.46
C ARG A 39 25.12 -23.63 -19.07
N GLN A 40 25.93 -22.63 -18.73
CA GLN A 40 26.54 -22.50 -17.40
C GLN A 40 25.49 -22.41 -16.29
N TYR A 41 24.46 -21.60 -16.51
CA TYR A 41 23.40 -21.36 -15.52
C TYR A 41 22.45 -22.55 -15.37
N HIS A 42 22.23 -23.35 -16.41
CA HIS A 42 21.35 -24.54 -16.37
C HIS A 42 22.08 -25.81 -15.97
N ALA A 43 23.41 -25.78 -15.83
CA ALA A 43 24.19 -26.91 -15.34
C ALA A 43 23.62 -27.41 -13.99
N GLY A 44 23.42 -28.73 -13.89
CA GLY A 44 22.81 -29.37 -12.72
C GLY A 44 21.30 -29.16 -12.55
N MET A 45 20.62 -28.46 -13.46
CA MET A 45 19.16 -28.26 -13.41
C MET A 45 18.40 -29.34 -14.18
N THR A 46 17.23 -29.72 -13.67
CA THR A 46 16.25 -30.50 -14.45
C THR A 46 15.67 -29.67 -15.60
N ASP A 47 15.21 -30.31 -16.67
CA ASP A 47 14.55 -29.64 -17.81
C ASP A 47 13.44 -28.68 -17.35
N ARG A 48 12.65 -29.11 -16.36
CA ARG A 48 11.58 -28.30 -15.78
C ARG A 48 12.10 -27.04 -15.08
N GLN A 49 13.24 -27.11 -14.40
CA GLN A 49 13.87 -25.95 -13.76
C GLN A 49 14.45 -25.01 -14.82
N ALA A 50 15.13 -25.54 -15.83
CA ALA A 50 15.65 -24.78 -16.97
C ALA A 50 14.52 -24.05 -17.72
N GLU A 51 13.40 -24.73 -17.99
CA GLU A 51 12.21 -24.14 -18.62
C GLU A 51 11.60 -22.98 -17.83
N ARG A 52 11.70 -23.00 -16.50
CA ARG A 52 11.26 -21.91 -15.63
C ARG A 52 12.26 -20.75 -15.58
N ARG A 53 13.54 -21.04 -15.81
CA ARG A 53 14.69 -20.14 -15.65
C ARG A 53 15.33 -19.77 -17.00
N ARG A 54 14.49 -19.39 -17.97
CA ARG A 54 14.90 -19.10 -19.37
C ARG A 54 15.80 -17.88 -19.59
N ARG A 55 16.11 -17.10 -18.54
CA ARG A 55 16.90 -15.87 -18.66
C ARG A 55 18.01 -15.89 -17.63
N VAL A 56 19.21 -15.52 -18.05
CA VAL A 56 20.38 -15.40 -17.19
C VAL A 56 20.14 -14.28 -16.16
N PRO A 57 20.26 -14.56 -14.85
CA PRO A 57 19.98 -13.58 -13.81
C PRO A 57 21.11 -12.56 -13.68
N THR A 58 20.77 -11.27 -13.60
CA THR A 58 21.73 -10.18 -13.32
C THR A 58 21.45 -9.48 -11.99
N ALA A 59 20.41 -9.90 -11.26
CA ALA A 59 19.97 -9.25 -10.03
C ALA A 59 21.07 -9.19 -8.93
N ALA A 60 21.84 -10.26 -8.76
CA ALA A 60 22.91 -10.34 -7.76
C ALA A 60 24.06 -9.37 -8.06
N VAL A 61 24.61 -9.41 -9.29
CA VAL A 61 25.67 -8.48 -9.71
C VAL A 61 25.18 -7.03 -9.78
N ASN A 62 23.93 -6.78 -10.16
CA ASN A 62 23.34 -5.43 -10.10
C ASN A 62 23.29 -4.89 -8.66
N GLN A 63 23.02 -5.76 -7.67
CA GLN A 63 23.07 -5.38 -6.25
C GLN A 63 24.51 -5.12 -5.79
N LEU A 64 25.47 -5.92 -6.25
CA LEU A 64 26.89 -5.70 -5.98
C LEU A 64 27.33 -4.33 -6.51
N MET A 65 27.11 -4.04 -7.80
CA MET A 65 27.44 -2.74 -8.40
C MET A 65 26.72 -1.58 -7.70
N ARG A 66 25.47 -1.74 -7.25
CA ARG A 66 24.79 -0.71 -6.45
C ARG A 66 25.50 -0.39 -5.12
N ALA A 67 26.17 -1.38 -4.52
CA ALA A 67 26.91 -1.23 -3.29
C ALA A 67 28.34 -0.67 -3.50
N THR A 68 28.96 -0.93 -4.65
CA THR A 68 30.40 -0.67 -4.84
C THR A 68 30.78 0.19 -6.06
N ALA A 69 29.89 0.31 -7.05
CA ALA A 69 30.01 1.17 -8.24
C ALA A 69 28.70 1.94 -8.48
N PRO A 70 28.29 2.84 -7.56
CA PRO A 70 26.96 3.46 -7.56
C PRO A 70 26.67 4.37 -8.76
N ASP A 71 27.69 4.72 -9.55
CA ASP A 71 27.59 5.51 -10.78
C ASP A 71 27.23 4.66 -12.01
N ILE A 72 27.29 3.33 -11.91
CA ILE A 72 26.77 2.42 -12.95
C ILE A 72 25.26 2.25 -12.76
N VAL A 73 24.50 2.56 -13.80
CA VAL A 73 23.05 2.44 -13.83
C VAL A 73 22.63 1.20 -14.61
N THR A 74 21.80 0.37 -13.98
CA THR A 74 21.25 -0.85 -14.57
C THR A 74 19.76 -0.66 -14.85
N VAL A 75 19.30 -1.09 -16.03
CA VAL A 75 17.90 -0.90 -16.48
C VAL A 75 17.06 -2.18 -16.47
N ASP A 76 17.68 -3.35 -16.37
CA ASP A 76 17.00 -4.65 -16.32
C ASP A 76 17.58 -5.53 -15.20
N SER A 77 16.74 -6.43 -14.69
CA SER A 77 17.04 -7.43 -13.64
C SER A 77 17.47 -8.79 -14.20
N THR A 78 17.37 -8.96 -15.52
CA THR A 78 17.84 -10.12 -16.27
C THR A 78 18.67 -9.69 -17.47
N ALA A 79 19.62 -10.53 -17.89
CA ALA A 79 20.43 -10.25 -19.06
C ALA A 79 19.58 -10.12 -20.33
N ARG A 80 19.99 -9.20 -21.20
CA ARG A 80 19.59 -9.13 -22.61
C ARG A 80 20.85 -9.05 -23.44
N PHE A 81 20.79 -9.60 -24.64
CA PHE A 81 21.95 -9.76 -25.51
C PHE A 81 21.74 -9.00 -26.81
N GLY A 82 22.84 -8.59 -27.44
CA GLY A 82 22.85 -7.77 -28.65
C GLY A 82 23.03 -6.27 -28.37
N SER A 83 23.45 -5.54 -29.41
CA SER A 83 23.77 -4.10 -29.32
C SER A 83 22.56 -3.20 -29.06
N ASP A 84 21.36 -3.67 -29.39
CA ASP A 84 20.13 -2.88 -29.27
C ASP A 84 19.57 -2.89 -27.84
N HIS A 85 20.20 -3.66 -26.95
CA HIS A 85 19.78 -3.83 -25.57
C HIS A 85 20.95 -3.65 -24.59
N PRO A 86 21.48 -2.42 -24.42
CA PRO A 86 22.53 -2.19 -23.46
C PRO A 86 22.09 -2.56 -22.04
N TRP A 87 22.99 -3.21 -21.31
CA TRP A 87 22.75 -3.67 -19.94
C TRP A 87 23.12 -2.58 -18.94
N LEU A 88 24.29 -1.95 -19.12
CA LEU A 88 24.86 -0.96 -18.22
C LEU A 88 24.99 0.41 -18.89
N TYR A 89 24.77 1.45 -18.10
CA TYR A 89 24.87 2.85 -18.50
C TYR A 89 25.69 3.63 -17.47
N CYS A 90 26.53 4.54 -17.92
CA CYS A 90 27.24 5.49 -17.07
C CYS A 90 27.52 6.79 -17.83
N GLN A 91 27.75 7.89 -17.10
CA GLN A 91 28.11 9.18 -17.73
C GLN A 91 29.51 9.08 -18.35
N ASP A 92 30.49 8.73 -17.53
CA ASP A 92 31.88 8.51 -17.94
C ASP A 92 32.18 7.02 -18.04
N ALA A 93 33.04 6.63 -18.98
CA ALA A 93 33.43 5.23 -19.15
C ALA A 93 34.01 4.67 -17.85
N TYR A 94 33.44 3.57 -17.36
CA TYR A 94 33.97 2.89 -16.19
C TYR A 94 35.25 2.12 -16.57
N PRO A 95 36.30 2.07 -15.72
CA PRO A 95 37.51 1.34 -16.05
C PRO A 95 37.23 -0.13 -16.41
N MET A 96 37.74 -0.59 -17.56
CA MET A 96 37.49 -1.96 -18.04
C MET A 96 38.05 -3.02 -17.09
N ALA A 97 39.15 -2.76 -16.41
CA ALA A 97 39.71 -3.67 -15.40
C ALA A 97 38.69 -3.95 -14.26
N VAL A 98 38.00 -2.90 -13.78
CA VAL A 98 36.98 -3.03 -12.73
C VAL A 98 35.69 -3.63 -13.29
N THR A 99 35.34 -3.28 -14.53
CA THR A 99 34.16 -3.86 -15.22
C THR A 99 34.33 -5.37 -15.40
N ASN A 100 35.49 -5.83 -15.87
CA ASN A 100 35.81 -7.25 -16.03
C ASN A 100 35.82 -8.00 -14.70
N LEU A 101 36.22 -7.34 -13.61
CA LEU A 101 36.14 -7.90 -12.26
C LEU A 101 34.68 -8.19 -11.84
N TYR A 102 33.74 -7.27 -12.11
CA TYR A 102 32.32 -7.51 -11.86
C TYR A 102 31.76 -8.65 -12.72
N ILE A 103 32.14 -8.70 -14.01
CA ILE A 103 31.70 -9.76 -14.91
C ILE A 103 32.24 -11.11 -14.46
N ALA A 104 33.54 -11.21 -14.15
CA ALA A 104 34.12 -12.46 -13.64
C ALA A 104 33.48 -12.90 -12.32
N THR A 105 33.13 -11.95 -11.44
CA THR A 105 32.43 -12.24 -10.19
C THR A 105 31.01 -12.75 -10.45
N TRP A 106 30.28 -12.14 -11.39
CA TRP A 106 28.95 -12.57 -11.82
C TRP A 106 28.95 -13.96 -12.46
N LEU A 107 29.89 -14.24 -13.37
CA LEU A 107 29.99 -15.53 -14.04
C LEU A 107 30.18 -16.67 -13.04
N LYS A 108 31.04 -16.46 -12.04
CA LYS A 108 31.22 -17.42 -10.95
C LYS A 108 29.95 -17.58 -10.11
N SER A 109 29.14 -16.53 -9.95
CA SER A 109 27.89 -16.60 -9.20
C SER A 109 26.71 -17.21 -9.95
N LEU A 110 26.93 -17.70 -11.17
CA LEU A 110 25.92 -18.47 -11.91
C LEU A 110 26.04 -19.97 -11.61
N GLN A 111 27.07 -20.40 -10.88
CA GLN A 111 27.30 -21.79 -10.49
C GLN A 111 26.30 -22.23 -9.42
N GLN A 112 25.75 -23.45 -9.55
CA GLN A 112 24.84 -24.03 -8.56
C GLN A 112 25.58 -24.87 -7.52
N ASP A 113 26.58 -25.62 -7.94
CA ASP A 113 27.36 -26.51 -7.08
C ASP A 113 28.86 -26.23 -7.28
N ALA A 114 29.47 -25.62 -6.28
CA ALA A 114 30.89 -25.26 -6.32
C ALA A 114 31.81 -26.48 -6.08
N ASP A 115 31.25 -27.56 -5.52
CA ASP A 115 31.97 -28.77 -5.13
C ASP A 115 31.91 -29.87 -6.21
N ASP A 116 31.08 -29.69 -7.25
CA ASP A 116 31.05 -30.53 -8.44
C ASP A 116 32.39 -30.46 -9.23
N PRO A 117 33.10 -31.58 -9.45
CA PRO A 117 34.37 -31.63 -10.19
C PRO A 117 34.29 -31.13 -11.64
N GLU A 118 33.12 -31.13 -12.28
CA GLU A 118 32.94 -30.65 -13.66
C GLU A 118 32.76 -29.11 -13.73
N THR A 119 32.41 -28.47 -12.61
CA THR A 119 32.14 -27.03 -12.51
C THR A 119 33.32 -26.13 -12.93
N PRO A 120 34.59 -26.42 -12.54
CA PRO A 120 35.74 -25.63 -13.00
C PRO A 120 35.93 -25.67 -14.52
N SER A 121 35.74 -26.84 -15.15
CA SER A 121 35.85 -27.00 -16.60
C SER A 121 34.76 -26.23 -17.34
N LEU A 122 33.50 -26.35 -16.90
CA LEU A 122 32.38 -25.61 -17.48
C LEU A 122 32.57 -24.09 -17.40
N LEU A 123 33.09 -23.60 -16.28
CA LEU A 123 33.40 -22.17 -16.12
C LEU A 123 34.51 -21.72 -17.06
N MET A 124 35.57 -22.51 -17.22
CA MET A 124 36.68 -22.19 -18.13
C MET A 124 36.25 -22.23 -19.59
N ASP A 125 35.45 -23.22 -19.98
CA ASP A 125 34.83 -23.30 -21.30
C ASP A 125 33.94 -22.08 -21.56
N CYS A 126 33.13 -21.68 -20.56
CA CYS A 126 32.33 -20.47 -20.63
C CYS A 126 33.22 -19.23 -20.84
N PHE A 127 34.29 -19.04 -20.05
CA PHE A 127 35.21 -17.90 -20.23
C PHE A 127 35.85 -17.87 -21.62
N HIS A 128 36.22 -19.04 -22.16
CA HIS A 128 36.77 -19.16 -23.50
C HIS A 128 35.75 -18.78 -24.57
N ASP A 129 34.51 -19.28 -24.46
CA ASP A 129 33.42 -19.03 -25.41
C ASP A 129 32.94 -17.57 -25.42
N LEU A 130 33.08 -16.86 -24.30
CA LEU A 130 32.60 -15.47 -24.19
C LEU A 130 33.52 -14.42 -24.84
N ASP A 131 34.83 -14.67 -25.04
CA ASP A 131 35.77 -13.62 -25.49
C ASP A 131 35.55 -12.28 -24.74
N THR A 132 35.77 -12.28 -23.43
CA THR A 132 35.52 -11.09 -22.58
C THR A 132 36.29 -9.84 -23.02
N ALA A 133 37.33 -9.97 -23.86
CA ALA A 133 38.04 -8.85 -24.47
C ALA A 133 37.19 -8.08 -25.50
N ALA A 134 36.15 -8.71 -26.07
CA ALA A 134 35.21 -8.06 -26.97
C ALA A 134 34.28 -7.04 -26.26
N LEU A 135 34.15 -7.14 -24.93
CA LEU A 135 33.38 -6.17 -24.15
C LEU A 135 34.09 -4.83 -24.10
N ARG A 136 33.35 -3.78 -24.44
CA ARG A 136 33.83 -2.41 -24.34
C ARG A 136 32.68 -1.45 -24.08
N TRP A 137 32.94 -0.46 -23.25
CA TRP A 137 32.08 0.73 -23.16
C TRP A 137 32.06 1.45 -24.50
N ARG A 138 30.87 1.71 -25.02
CA ARG A 138 30.67 2.45 -26.27
C ARG A 138 30.04 3.81 -25.95
N PRO A 139 30.68 4.94 -26.31
CA PRO A 139 30.03 6.23 -26.24
C PRO A 139 28.87 6.26 -27.23
N GLY A 140 27.74 6.83 -26.83
CA GLY A 140 26.56 6.93 -27.66
C GLY A 140 25.60 8.00 -27.17
N MET A 141 24.65 8.33 -28.02
CA MET A 141 23.58 9.26 -27.73
C MET A 141 22.32 8.45 -27.39
N VAL A 142 21.82 8.56 -26.16
CA VAL A 142 20.66 7.80 -25.68
C VAL A 142 19.45 8.72 -25.64
N ASP A 143 18.40 8.36 -26.38
CA ASP A 143 17.12 9.06 -26.33
C ASP A 143 16.36 8.69 -25.05
N LEU A 144 16.18 9.68 -24.18
CA LEU A 144 15.51 9.52 -22.89
C LEU A 144 14.01 9.83 -22.95
N LEU A 145 13.46 10.06 -24.14
CA LEU A 145 12.02 10.21 -24.39
C LEU A 145 11.50 9.24 -25.45
N GLN A 146 12.30 8.24 -25.83
CA GLN A 146 11.88 7.19 -26.74
C GLN A 146 10.61 6.51 -26.23
N GLN A 147 9.58 6.46 -27.06
CA GLN A 147 8.28 5.90 -26.72
C GLN A 147 7.47 5.51 -27.95
N ASP A 148 6.51 4.63 -27.73
CA ASP A 148 5.40 4.38 -28.63
C ASP A 148 4.09 4.98 -28.07
N VAL A 149 2.98 4.83 -28.80
CA VAL A 149 1.65 5.18 -28.32
C VAL A 149 0.73 3.96 -28.44
N SER A 150 0.03 3.62 -27.36
CA SER A 150 -0.94 2.53 -27.33
C SER A 150 -2.14 2.80 -28.25
N PRO A 151 -2.93 1.78 -28.61
CA PRO A 151 -4.19 1.97 -29.37
C PRO A 151 -5.18 2.95 -28.71
N GLY A 152 -5.14 3.09 -27.38
CA GLY A 152 -5.96 4.03 -26.63
C GLY A 152 -5.44 5.47 -26.58
N GLY A 153 -4.27 5.75 -27.18
CA GLY A 153 -3.64 7.07 -27.15
C GLY A 153 -2.78 7.34 -25.91
N THR A 154 -2.51 6.34 -25.08
CA THR A 154 -1.59 6.46 -23.93
C THR A 154 -0.14 6.29 -24.36
N ALA A 155 0.77 7.11 -23.85
CA ALA A 155 2.22 6.98 -23.99
C ALA A 155 2.73 5.61 -23.52
N LEU A 156 3.67 5.03 -24.28
CA LEU A 156 4.40 3.80 -23.97
C LEU A 156 5.91 4.06 -23.98
N PRO A 157 6.48 4.70 -22.95
CA PRO A 157 7.91 4.92 -22.85
C PRO A 157 8.71 3.62 -22.95
N ALA A 158 9.83 3.68 -23.66
CA ALA A 158 10.75 2.55 -23.76
C ALA A 158 11.28 2.16 -22.36
N PRO A 159 11.60 0.87 -22.11
CA PRO A 159 11.96 0.39 -20.77
C PRO A 159 13.08 1.17 -20.07
N HIS A 160 14.12 1.61 -20.81
CA HIS A 160 15.23 2.36 -20.24
C HIS A 160 14.82 3.77 -19.78
N VAL A 161 13.81 4.39 -20.40
CA VAL A 161 13.32 5.74 -20.04
C VAL A 161 12.85 5.79 -18.59
N TYR A 162 12.17 4.73 -18.11
CA TYR A 162 11.70 4.65 -16.73
C TYR A 162 12.82 4.71 -15.69
N ARG A 163 14.07 4.41 -16.07
CA ARG A 163 15.25 4.42 -15.19
C ARG A 163 16.21 5.56 -15.47
N LEU A 164 16.56 5.77 -16.73
CA LEU A 164 17.61 6.71 -17.12
C LEU A 164 17.14 8.17 -17.08
N LEU A 165 15.91 8.47 -17.51
CA LEU A 165 15.39 9.84 -17.45
C LEU A 165 15.34 10.34 -15.99
N PRO A 166 14.74 9.60 -15.03
CA PRO A 166 14.82 9.97 -13.63
C PRO A 166 16.25 10.12 -13.10
N ASP A 167 17.16 9.25 -13.51
CA ASP A 167 18.56 9.26 -13.04
C ASP A 167 19.30 10.52 -13.50
N VAL A 168 19.11 10.93 -14.75
CA VAL A 168 19.69 12.15 -15.31
C VAL A 168 19.10 13.39 -14.65
N LEU A 169 17.78 13.44 -14.46
CA LEU A 169 17.13 14.58 -13.80
C LEU A 169 17.53 14.69 -12.33
N ALA A 170 17.65 13.56 -11.62
CA ALA A 170 18.16 13.54 -10.26
C ALA A 170 19.63 14.01 -10.19
N ALA A 171 20.46 13.71 -11.20
CA ALA A 171 21.83 14.21 -11.26
C ALA A 171 21.87 15.74 -11.43
N ARG A 172 20.95 16.30 -12.22
CA ARG A 172 20.79 17.77 -12.35
C ARG A 172 20.36 18.40 -11.04
N ILE A 173 19.37 17.83 -10.35
CA ILE A 173 18.92 18.33 -9.04
C ILE A 173 20.05 18.29 -8.01
N ALA A 174 20.84 17.22 -7.97
CA ALA A 174 21.96 17.09 -7.03
C ALA A 174 23.10 18.11 -7.26
N ARG A 175 23.16 18.73 -8.45
CA ARG A 175 24.16 19.76 -8.80
C ARG A 175 23.70 21.19 -8.48
N GLN A 176 22.45 21.38 -8.03
CA GLN A 176 22.00 22.69 -7.59
C GLN A 176 22.72 23.16 -6.33
N GLU A 177 22.69 24.48 -6.12
CA GLU A 177 23.01 25.06 -4.83
C GLU A 177 22.19 24.42 -3.69
N PRO A 178 22.75 24.32 -2.47
CA PRO A 178 22.05 23.73 -1.34
C PRO A 178 20.65 24.31 -1.16
N TYR A 179 19.69 23.45 -0.84
CA TYR A 179 18.35 23.92 -0.46
C TYR A 179 18.47 24.72 0.83
N GLU A 180 18.10 26.00 0.78
CA GLU A 180 18.16 26.91 1.92
C GLU A 180 16.78 27.43 2.33
N HIS A 181 16.48 27.37 3.62
CA HIS A 181 15.32 28.03 4.19
C HIS A 181 15.56 28.43 5.65
N ASN A 182 15.35 29.71 5.97
CA ASN A 182 15.56 30.27 7.31
C ASN A 182 16.96 29.95 7.88
N GLY A 183 18.01 30.07 7.05
CA GLY A 183 19.41 29.85 7.44
C GLY A 183 19.81 28.38 7.61
N GLN A 184 18.87 27.43 7.46
CA GLN A 184 19.19 26.01 7.41
C GLN A 184 19.40 25.57 5.96
N GLN A 185 20.55 24.94 5.70
CA GLN A 185 20.89 24.37 4.39
C GLN A 185 20.83 22.84 4.40
N LEU A 186 20.41 22.27 3.27
CA LEU A 186 20.44 20.84 2.99
C LEU A 186 21.10 20.59 1.63
N VAL A 187 22.07 19.67 1.62
CA VAL A 187 22.77 19.24 0.41
C VAL A 187 22.24 17.88 -0.01
N PHE A 188 21.79 17.75 -1.26
CA PHE A 188 21.24 16.51 -1.79
C PHE A 188 22.27 15.74 -2.61
N ARG A 189 22.30 14.43 -2.46
CA ARG A 189 23.06 13.50 -3.31
C ARG A 189 22.13 12.43 -3.84
N GLN A 190 22.41 11.93 -5.04
CA GLN A 190 21.66 10.80 -5.57
C GLN A 190 21.96 9.54 -4.75
N VAL A 191 20.98 8.64 -4.71
CA VAL A 191 21.08 7.33 -4.08
C VAL A 191 21.08 6.28 -5.19
N ALA A 192 22.03 5.35 -5.14
CA ALA A 192 22.09 4.25 -6.08
C ALA A 192 20.80 3.40 -6.01
N GLY A 193 20.11 3.28 -7.14
CA GLY A 193 18.85 2.55 -7.29
C GLY A 193 19.01 1.24 -8.06
N LEU A 194 18.05 0.32 -7.90
CA LEU A 194 17.91 -0.87 -8.73
C LEU A 194 16.75 -0.70 -9.71
N PRO A 195 16.75 -1.40 -10.86
CA PRO A 195 15.58 -1.51 -11.68
C PRO A 195 14.43 -2.13 -10.89
N GLY A 196 13.22 -1.59 -11.09
CA GLY A 196 12.00 -2.16 -10.54
C GLY A 196 11.71 -3.55 -11.09
N ALA A 197 10.97 -4.38 -10.35
CA ALA A 197 10.49 -5.65 -10.86
C ALA A 197 9.71 -5.44 -12.18
N ARG A 198 10.07 -6.25 -13.20
CA ARG A 198 9.58 -6.26 -14.59
C ARG A 198 8.27 -5.49 -14.83
N GLY A 199 8.36 -4.40 -15.62
CA GLY A 199 7.20 -3.76 -16.24
C GLY A 199 6.25 -3.01 -15.30
N GLN A 200 6.61 -2.79 -14.03
CA GLN A 200 5.78 -2.02 -13.09
C GLN A 200 6.45 -0.71 -12.66
N GLY A 201 6.89 0.12 -13.61
CA GLY A 201 7.13 1.57 -13.43
C GLY A 201 7.82 2.05 -12.13
N SER A 202 8.62 1.24 -11.44
CA SER A 202 9.21 1.61 -10.15
C SER A 202 10.72 1.88 -10.25
N GLY A 203 11.25 2.03 -11.46
CA GLY A 203 12.65 2.31 -11.74
C GLY A 203 13.07 3.77 -11.53
N GLY A 204 12.41 4.52 -10.65
CA GLY A 204 12.73 5.93 -10.42
C GLY A 204 14.12 6.18 -9.84
N ALA A 205 14.47 7.45 -9.68
CA ALA A 205 15.68 7.89 -8.97
C ALA A 205 15.31 8.52 -7.63
N GLU A 206 16.19 8.37 -6.65
CA GLU A 206 16.05 8.99 -5.32
C GLU A 206 17.25 9.90 -5.05
N LEU A 207 16.99 11.06 -4.47
CA LEU A 207 17.97 11.91 -3.81
C LEU A 207 17.73 11.90 -2.32
N MET A 208 18.80 12.00 -1.55
CA MET A 208 18.78 12.09 -0.10
C MET A 208 19.63 13.26 0.36
N SER A 209 19.12 14.06 1.31
CA SER A 209 19.90 15.12 1.93
C SER A 209 21.01 14.55 2.83
N ASN A 210 21.92 15.39 3.30
CA ASN A 210 22.70 15.08 4.49
C ASN A 210 21.75 14.74 5.67
N PRO A 211 22.15 13.82 6.58
CA PRO A 211 21.38 13.53 7.78
C PRO A 211 21.13 14.78 8.65
N ILE A 212 19.93 14.84 9.21
CA ILE A 212 19.44 15.85 10.15
C ILE A 212 19.33 15.16 11.50
N GLU A 213 19.90 15.80 12.53
CA GLU A 213 19.77 15.39 13.92
C GLU A 213 18.64 16.15 14.61
N TYR A 214 17.80 15.43 15.35
CA TYR A 214 16.79 16.01 16.21
C TYR A 214 16.85 15.43 17.61
N VAL A 215 17.01 16.30 18.59
CA VAL A 215 17.02 15.94 20.01
C VAL A 215 15.65 16.28 20.62
N PRO A 216 14.82 15.27 20.94
CA PRO A 216 13.51 15.51 21.55
C PRO A 216 13.67 15.96 23.00
N ARG A 217 12.86 16.93 23.45
CA ARG A 217 12.81 17.31 24.87
C ARG A 217 12.04 16.27 25.68
N ARG A 218 12.56 15.90 26.87
CA ARG A 218 11.86 14.97 27.79
C ARG A 218 10.78 15.69 28.62
N ARG A 219 9.71 14.95 28.96
CA ARG A 219 8.72 15.37 29.96
C ARG A 219 9.45 15.36 31.32
N GLY A 220 9.61 16.53 31.95
CA GLY A 220 10.35 16.70 33.22
C GLY A 220 11.68 17.48 33.13
N GLY A 221 12.07 17.94 31.94
CA GLY A 221 13.33 18.65 31.73
C GLY A 221 14.47 17.71 31.27
N GLY A 222 15.40 18.24 30.47
CA GLY A 222 16.51 17.49 29.88
C GLY A 222 16.23 16.94 28.46
N ASP A 223 17.31 16.48 27.83
CA ASP A 223 17.33 16.03 26.44
C ASP A 223 17.10 14.51 26.32
N GLY A 224 16.32 14.12 25.31
CA GLY A 224 16.10 12.74 24.92
C GLY A 224 17.23 12.18 24.05
N ARG A 225 17.10 10.91 23.63
CA ARG A 225 18.05 10.33 22.68
C ARG A 225 17.88 11.01 21.31
N PRO A 226 18.98 11.33 20.60
CA PRO A 226 18.89 11.92 19.26
C PRO A 226 18.20 10.95 18.30
N ALA A 227 17.44 11.54 17.37
CA ALA A 227 16.83 10.83 16.26
C ALA A 227 17.35 11.42 14.96
N TYR A 228 17.68 10.54 14.01
CA TYR A 228 18.30 10.93 12.75
C TYR A 228 17.38 10.63 11.57
N TYR A 229 17.33 11.57 10.62
CA TYR A 229 16.52 11.45 9.42
C TYR A 229 17.10 12.31 8.29
N ALA A 230 16.61 12.14 7.06
CA ALA A 230 17.00 12.96 5.91
C ALA A 230 15.76 13.29 5.07
N ALA A 231 15.80 14.42 4.37
CA ALA A 231 14.85 14.71 3.31
C ALA A 231 15.13 13.80 2.12
N THR A 232 14.07 13.37 1.43
CA THR A 232 14.19 12.61 0.17
C THR A 232 13.41 13.27 -0.94
N ILE A 233 13.96 13.28 -2.15
CA ILE A 233 13.24 13.63 -3.38
C ILE A 233 13.28 12.41 -4.28
N ARG A 234 12.12 11.99 -4.80
CA ARG A 234 12.02 10.93 -5.80
C ARG A 234 11.58 11.50 -7.13
N VAL A 235 12.24 11.07 -8.18
CA VAL A 235 11.93 11.38 -9.57
C VAL A 235 11.43 10.11 -10.23
N THR A 236 10.26 10.15 -10.86
CA THR A 236 9.68 8.98 -11.54
C THR A 236 9.05 9.37 -12.87
N VAL A 237 9.06 8.44 -13.83
CA VAL A 237 8.30 8.57 -15.08
C VAL A 237 7.00 7.80 -14.95
N ARG A 238 5.89 8.47 -15.25
CA ARG A 238 4.53 7.93 -15.23
C ARG A 238 3.80 8.22 -16.53
N THR A 239 2.81 7.40 -16.83
CA THR A 239 1.90 7.61 -17.97
C THR A 239 0.51 7.90 -17.41
N VAL A 240 -0.29 8.64 -18.17
CA VAL A 240 -1.69 8.94 -17.82
C VAL A 240 -2.59 8.34 -18.89
N PRO A 241 -3.67 7.63 -18.54
CA PRO A 241 -4.57 7.06 -19.51
C PRO A 241 -5.04 8.07 -20.57
N PHE A 242 -4.97 7.67 -21.83
CA PHE A 242 -5.36 8.46 -23.00
C PHE A 242 -4.53 9.72 -23.25
N SER A 243 -3.36 9.85 -22.62
CA SER A 243 -2.41 10.93 -22.89
C SER A 243 -1.17 10.39 -23.61
N PRO A 244 -0.79 10.94 -24.78
CA PRO A 244 0.37 10.50 -25.54
C PRO A 244 1.69 11.05 -24.98
N VAL A 245 1.65 11.79 -23.86
CA VAL A 245 2.81 12.43 -23.24
C VAL A 245 3.04 11.83 -21.84
N PRO A 246 4.22 11.26 -21.56
CA PRO A 246 4.56 10.79 -20.23
C PRO A 246 4.84 11.98 -19.30
N ARG A 247 4.66 11.75 -18.01
CA ARG A 247 4.85 12.75 -16.96
C ARG A 247 6.04 12.37 -16.08
N ILE A 248 6.83 13.36 -15.72
CA ILE A 248 7.82 13.23 -14.66
C ILE A 248 7.16 13.68 -13.36
N HIS A 249 7.11 12.82 -12.36
CA HIS A 249 6.62 13.17 -11.03
C HIS A 249 7.80 13.44 -10.10
N LEU A 250 7.71 14.53 -9.33
CA LEU A 250 8.56 14.80 -8.18
C LEU A 250 7.79 14.51 -6.89
N ALA A 251 8.37 13.72 -5.99
CA ALA A 251 7.78 13.42 -4.69
C ALA A 251 8.78 13.68 -3.58
N ALA A 252 8.37 14.45 -2.56
CA ALA A 252 9.19 14.75 -1.40
C ALA A 252 8.75 13.94 -0.16
N GLY A 253 9.72 13.50 0.64
CA GLY A 253 9.49 12.64 1.80
C GLY A 253 10.61 12.73 2.83
N VAL A 254 10.56 11.81 3.80
CA VAL A 254 11.55 11.69 4.87
C VAL A 254 12.02 10.25 4.98
N ARG A 255 13.33 10.05 5.03
CA ARG A 255 13.98 8.79 5.37
C ARG A 255 14.47 8.85 6.81
N ARG A 256 14.25 7.78 7.59
CA ARG A 256 14.63 7.69 9.00
C ARG A 256 15.77 6.70 9.16
N PHE A 257 16.62 6.92 10.14
CA PHE A 257 17.74 6.05 10.44
C PHE A 257 17.64 5.45 11.84
N VAL A 258 18.29 4.31 12.04
CA VAL A 258 18.36 3.64 13.34
C VAL A 258 19.26 4.45 14.27
N THR A 259 18.83 4.63 15.52
CA THR A 259 19.66 5.15 16.62
C THR A 259 20.09 3.98 17.52
N GLY A 260 21.39 3.83 17.77
CA GLY A 260 21.96 2.72 18.56
C GLY A 260 21.95 1.37 17.84
N LYS A 261 21.52 0.32 18.55
CA LYS A 261 21.55 -1.06 18.04
C LYS A 261 20.49 -1.31 16.98
N VAL A 262 20.88 -1.92 15.86
CA VAL A 262 19.97 -2.35 14.79
C VAL A 262 19.24 -3.62 15.20
N TYR A 263 17.91 -3.59 15.11
CA TYR A 263 17.07 -4.77 15.26
C TYR A 263 16.80 -5.39 13.88
N MET A 264 17.34 -6.57 13.61
CA MET A 264 17.20 -7.24 12.32
C MET A 264 15.81 -7.89 12.17
N PRO A 265 14.98 -7.45 11.22
CA PRO A 265 13.70 -8.10 10.97
C PRO A 265 13.91 -9.49 10.34
N TYR A 266 13.19 -10.50 10.83
CA TYR A 266 13.31 -11.88 10.34
C TYR A 266 13.09 -11.96 8.81
N ARG A 267 14.04 -12.61 8.11
CA ARG A 267 14.07 -12.79 6.63
C ARG A 267 14.05 -11.50 5.80
N LYS A 268 14.27 -10.32 6.40
CA LYS A 268 14.26 -9.03 5.69
C LYS A 268 15.61 -8.35 5.84
N GLY A 269 16.17 -7.94 4.71
CA GLY A 269 17.38 -7.13 4.71
C GLY A 269 17.09 -5.68 5.12
N VAL A 270 18.09 -5.00 5.65
CA VAL A 270 18.06 -3.60 6.08
C VAL A 270 19.01 -2.79 5.21
N SER A 271 18.51 -1.75 4.56
CA SER A 271 19.37 -0.88 3.73
C SER A 271 20.37 -0.09 4.57
N ALA A 272 21.63 -0.12 4.16
CA ALA A 272 22.69 0.76 4.65
C ALA A 272 23.12 1.69 3.51
N TYR A 273 23.06 3.00 3.76
CA TYR A 273 23.47 4.04 2.82
C TYR A 273 24.93 4.38 3.09
N LEU A 274 25.78 4.18 2.09
CA LEU A 274 27.23 4.28 2.20
C LEU A 274 27.72 5.51 1.43
N LEU A 275 28.55 6.32 2.08
CA LEU A 275 29.26 7.43 1.46
C LEU A 275 30.73 7.36 1.88
N PRO A 276 31.54 6.58 1.15
CA PRO A 276 32.97 6.43 1.43
C PRO A 276 33.75 7.63 0.91
N ASP A 277 34.87 7.96 1.56
CA ASP A 277 35.74 9.05 1.13
C ASP A 277 36.53 8.68 -0.14
N ASN A 278 36.82 7.38 -0.31
CA ASN A 278 37.47 6.78 -1.48
C ASN A 278 36.59 5.71 -2.13
N SER A 279 36.95 5.24 -3.33
CA SER A 279 36.25 4.13 -3.97
C SER A 279 36.35 2.86 -3.12
N LEU A 280 35.25 2.10 -3.01
CA LEU A 280 35.24 0.80 -2.35
C LEU A 280 35.96 -0.29 -3.17
N VAL A 281 36.24 -0.03 -4.44
CA VAL A 281 36.93 -0.96 -5.32
C VAL A 281 38.25 -0.35 -5.77
N HIS A 282 39.30 -1.15 -5.73
CA HIS A 282 40.62 -0.73 -6.18
C HIS A 282 40.58 -0.25 -7.65
N ASN A 283 41.20 0.89 -7.95
CA ASN A 283 41.12 1.58 -9.26
C ASN A 283 39.70 1.98 -9.71
N GLY A 284 38.70 1.90 -8.82
CA GLY A 284 37.38 2.44 -9.07
C GLY A 284 37.37 3.97 -8.97
N PRO A 285 36.51 4.66 -9.73
CA PRO A 285 36.28 6.10 -9.56
C PRO A 285 35.69 6.40 -8.17
N GLN A 286 35.89 7.63 -7.70
CA GLN A 286 35.28 8.12 -6.48
C GLN A 286 33.75 8.23 -6.67
N PRO A 287 32.94 7.64 -5.78
CA PRO A 287 31.50 7.65 -5.94
C PRO A 287 30.92 9.06 -5.73
N GLN A 288 30.09 9.52 -6.66
CA GLN A 288 29.38 10.81 -6.51
C GLN A 288 28.04 10.65 -5.77
N ARG A 289 27.62 9.42 -5.52
CA ARG A 289 26.30 9.02 -5.04
C ARG A 289 26.40 8.21 -3.76
N TYR A 290 25.32 8.16 -2.97
CA TYR A 290 25.20 7.16 -1.92
C TYR A 290 25.13 5.78 -2.55
N ALA A 291 26.11 4.92 -2.25
CA ALA A 291 26.00 3.50 -2.48
C ALA A 291 24.98 2.89 -1.49
N VAL A 292 24.38 1.76 -1.87
CA VAL A 292 23.42 1.08 -0.99
C VAL A 292 23.73 -0.40 -0.90
N ALA A 293 24.13 -0.82 0.30
CA ALA A 293 24.25 -2.22 0.68
C ALA A 293 23.05 -2.63 1.54
N MET A 294 22.91 -3.93 1.78
CA MET A 294 21.88 -4.49 2.66
C MET A 294 22.54 -5.33 3.74
N LEU A 295 22.21 -5.06 5.00
CA LEU A 295 22.50 -5.96 6.11
C LEU A 295 21.43 -7.03 6.16
N GLU A 296 21.79 -8.26 6.50
CA GLU A 296 20.84 -9.32 6.77
C GLU A 296 21.29 -10.23 7.91
N TRP A 297 20.33 -10.93 8.50
CA TRP A 297 20.60 -11.94 9.51
C TRP A 297 20.57 -13.32 8.86
N LYS A 298 21.71 -14.02 8.85
CA LYS A 298 21.88 -15.35 8.24
C LYS A 298 22.75 -16.21 9.16
N ASN A 299 22.38 -17.48 9.35
CA ASN A 299 23.18 -18.47 10.10
C ASN A 299 23.66 -18.04 11.51
N GLY A 300 22.87 -17.23 12.21
CA GLY A 300 23.20 -16.80 13.58
C GLY A 300 24.10 -15.57 13.68
N SER A 301 24.53 -14.99 12.56
CA SER A 301 25.31 -13.74 12.50
C SER A 301 24.65 -12.70 11.57
N THR A 302 25.15 -11.46 11.64
CA THR A 302 24.79 -10.44 10.67
C THR A 302 25.82 -10.43 9.54
N ASP A 303 25.36 -10.35 8.30
CA ASP A 303 26.23 -10.22 7.14
C ASP A 303 25.75 -9.14 6.16
N TRP A 304 26.65 -8.70 5.30
CA TRP A 304 26.31 -7.96 4.09
C TRP A 304 25.68 -8.93 3.09
N ARG A 305 24.43 -8.71 2.71
CA ARG A 305 23.72 -9.54 1.70
C ARG A 305 24.47 -9.64 0.39
N GLN A 306 25.10 -8.55 -0.04
CA GLN A 306 25.90 -8.52 -1.27
C GLN A 306 27.21 -9.31 -1.14
N GLY A 307 27.60 -9.67 0.09
CA GLY A 307 28.66 -10.64 0.36
C GLY A 307 28.24 -12.03 -0.09
N GLY A 308 27.00 -12.44 0.22
CA GLY A 308 26.45 -13.75 -0.17
C GLY A 308 27.28 -14.93 0.34
N VAL A 309 26.81 -16.16 0.12
CA VAL A 309 27.55 -17.39 0.50
C VAL A 309 28.87 -17.52 -0.30
N GLU A 310 28.87 -16.97 -1.52
CA GLU A 310 30.01 -17.02 -2.43
C GLU A 310 31.06 -15.92 -2.23
N GLY A 311 30.81 -14.95 -1.35
CA GLY A 311 31.76 -13.88 -1.03
C GLY A 311 31.96 -12.85 -2.15
N MET A 312 30.93 -12.46 -2.90
CA MET A 312 31.06 -11.50 -4.02
C MET A 312 31.72 -10.17 -3.60
N LEU A 313 31.40 -9.61 -2.42
CA LEU A 313 32.08 -8.42 -1.88
C LEU A 313 33.56 -8.68 -1.56
N ALA A 314 33.90 -9.88 -1.07
CA ALA A 314 35.29 -10.27 -0.79
C ALA A 314 36.10 -10.40 -2.09
N ARG A 315 35.47 -10.97 -3.14
CA ARG A 315 36.11 -11.18 -4.46
C ARG A 315 36.47 -9.90 -5.19
N ILE A 316 35.78 -8.80 -4.92
CA ILE A 316 36.10 -7.48 -5.49
C ILE A 316 36.96 -6.60 -4.57
N SER A 317 37.51 -7.18 -3.49
CA SER A 317 38.29 -6.49 -2.46
C SER A 317 37.56 -5.30 -1.79
N ALA A 318 36.24 -5.22 -1.94
CA ALA A 318 35.43 -4.18 -1.31
C ALA A 318 35.13 -4.48 0.16
N LEU A 319 35.21 -5.75 0.55
CA LEU A 319 35.03 -6.16 1.94
C LEU A 319 36.08 -5.53 2.86
N ASP A 320 37.33 -5.39 2.40
CA ASP A 320 38.41 -4.78 3.18
C ASP A 320 38.18 -3.28 3.44
N ALA A 321 37.43 -2.62 2.56
CA ALA A 321 37.04 -1.22 2.68
C ALA A 321 35.73 -1.01 3.47
N LEU A 322 34.98 -2.09 3.73
CA LEU A 322 33.73 -2.04 4.49
C LEU A 322 33.96 -2.44 5.95
N PRO A 323 33.30 -1.77 6.91
CA PRO A 323 33.36 -2.22 8.29
C PRO A 323 32.62 -3.55 8.48
N SER A 324 33.05 -4.29 9.50
CA SER A 324 32.35 -5.50 9.97
C SER A 324 30.87 -5.20 10.23
N PRO A 325 29.94 -6.02 9.68
CA PRO A 325 28.49 -5.89 9.92
C PRO A 325 28.12 -5.80 11.40
N ASP A 326 28.77 -6.58 12.26
CA ASP A 326 28.48 -6.61 13.69
C ASP A 326 28.82 -5.28 14.38
N ARG A 327 29.90 -4.60 13.95
CA ARG A 327 30.24 -3.26 14.45
C ARG A 327 29.21 -2.23 14.04
N VAL A 328 28.69 -2.32 12.81
CA VAL A 328 27.64 -1.43 12.30
C VAL A 328 26.33 -1.67 13.03
N VAL A 329 25.95 -2.93 13.25
CA VAL A 329 24.69 -3.29 13.94
C VAL A 329 24.70 -2.90 15.41
N LYS A 330 25.84 -2.98 16.09
CA LYS A 330 25.93 -2.66 17.52
C LYS A 330 25.67 -1.17 17.80
N GLU A 331 26.22 -0.29 16.97
CA GLU A 331 26.27 1.16 17.18
C GLU A 331 26.09 1.91 15.84
N ALA A 332 24.90 1.80 15.23
CA ALA A 332 24.67 2.31 13.86
C ALA A 332 24.77 3.84 13.74
N ASP A 333 24.38 4.56 14.78
CA ASP A 333 24.42 6.03 14.84
C ASP A 333 25.84 6.59 14.83
N HIS A 334 26.83 5.84 15.35
CA HIS A 334 28.23 6.28 15.38
C HIS A 334 28.85 6.39 13.99
N TRP A 335 28.24 5.76 12.98
CA TRP A 335 28.72 5.81 11.60
C TRP A 335 28.16 6.97 10.78
N LEU A 336 27.12 7.67 11.28
CA LEU A 336 26.45 8.77 10.56
C LEU A 336 27.37 9.96 10.32
N HIS A 337 28.25 10.25 11.28
CA HIS A 337 29.20 11.37 11.22
C HIS A 337 30.53 11.00 10.54
N GLY A 338 30.70 9.74 10.14
CA GLY A 338 31.89 9.23 9.49
C GLY A 338 32.85 8.57 10.47
N ARG A 339 33.36 7.40 10.09
CA ARG A 339 34.35 6.62 10.83
C ARG A 339 35.14 5.76 9.85
N ASP A 340 36.43 5.62 10.06
CA ASP A 340 37.31 4.78 9.23
C ASP A 340 37.21 5.12 7.72
N GLY A 341 37.03 6.40 7.37
CA GLY A 341 36.94 6.87 5.98
C GLY A 341 35.59 6.62 5.28
N ILE A 342 34.55 6.26 6.03
CA ILE A 342 33.21 6.02 5.47
C ILE A 342 32.09 6.55 6.38
N ARG A 343 31.06 7.12 5.77
CA ARG A 343 29.78 7.44 6.42
C ARG A 343 28.75 6.37 6.11
N ILE A 344 28.07 5.87 7.15
CA ILE A 344 27.02 4.86 7.02
C ILE A 344 25.77 5.33 7.75
N ALA A 345 24.63 5.29 7.04
CA ALA A 345 23.32 5.49 7.63
C ALA A 345 22.50 4.21 7.48
N VAL A 346 22.08 3.58 8.59
CA VAL A 346 21.25 2.37 8.54
C VAL A 346 19.78 2.76 8.55
N GLY A 347 19.03 2.37 7.52
CA GLY A 347 17.62 2.73 7.35
C GLY A 347 16.70 2.08 8.38
N HIS A 348 15.83 2.88 9.00
CA HIS A 348 14.79 2.39 9.90
C HIS A 348 13.58 1.83 9.12
N GLN A 349 13.14 0.62 9.45
CA GLN A 349 11.93 -0.01 8.89
C GLN A 349 10.82 -0.10 9.93
N ALA A 350 9.55 -0.08 9.50
CA ALA A 350 8.40 -0.19 10.41
C ALA A 350 8.42 -1.48 11.27
N ALA A 351 9.03 -2.56 10.77
CA ALA A 351 9.22 -3.80 11.51
C ALA A 351 10.15 -3.67 12.73
N MET A 352 10.94 -2.60 12.82
CA MET A 352 11.83 -2.29 13.95
C MET A 352 11.12 -1.51 15.07
N GLY A 353 9.85 -1.12 14.88
CA GLY A 353 9.06 -0.41 15.86
C GLY A 353 8.77 1.05 15.49
N LYS A 354 8.44 1.85 16.51
CA LYS A 354 8.11 3.28 16.35
C LYS A 354 9.39 4.11 16.31
N HIS A 355 9.41 5.10 15.42
CA HIS A 355 10.48 6.09 15.33
C HIS A 355 9.97 7.46 15.80
N THR A 356 10.83 8.23 16.48
CA THR A 356 10.48 9.55 17.06
C THR A 356 10.02 10.56 16.01
N ILE A 357 10.67 10.57 14.85
CA ILE A 357 10.33 11.48 13.74
C ILE A 357 9.08 10.99 13.00
N GLY A 358 8.07 11.84 12.85
CA GLY A 358 6.83 11.52 12.13
C GLY A 358 7.00 11.40 10.60
N THR A 359 6.02 10.83 9.89
CA THR A 359 6.07 10.58 8.44
C THR A 359 5.74 11.82 7.60
N GLY A 360 6.24 11.88 6.37
CA GLY A 360 5.84 12.88 5.35
C GLY A 360 6.30 14.32 5.62
N LEU A 361 6.04 15.23 4.69
CA LEU A 361 6.28 16.68 4.82
C LEU A 361 4.95 17.42 4.64
N MET A 362 4.73 18.51 5.39
CA MET A 362 3.51 19.31 5.24
C MET A 362 3.49 20.09 3.92
N PRO A 363 2.31 20.53 3.45
CA PRO A 363 2.16 21.12 2.12
C PRO A 363 3.12 22.27 1.82
N SER A 364 3.33 23.22 2.76
CA SER A 364 4.22 24.37 2.51
C SER A 364 5.69 23.96 2.41
N GLU A 365 6.18 23.07 3.29
CA GLU A 365 7.57 22.60 3.25
C GLU A 365 7.83 21.72 2.03
N ARG A 366 6.88 20.83 1.71
CA ARG A 366 6.90 20.01 0.49
C ARG A 366 6.99 20.89 -0.76
N ARG A 367 6.12 21.88 -0.87
CA ARG A 367 6.09 22.81 -2.00
C ARG A 367 7.46 23.45 -2.20
N ARG A 368 8.02 24.08 -1.15
CA ARG A 368 9.33 24.76 -1.23
C ARG A 368 10.42 23.83 -1.74
N LEU A 369 10.46 22.59 -1.23
CA LEU A 369 11.46 21.62 -1.64
C LEU A 369 11.29 21.16 -3.09
N ILE A 370 10.04 20.98 -3.54
CA ILE A 370 9.74 20.60 -4.93
C ILE A 370 10.01 21.77 -5.90
N GLU A 371 9.64 23.00 -5.53
CA GLU A 371 9.92 24.20 -6.33
C GLU A 371 11.43 24.47 -6.43
N TRP A 372 12.22 24.18 -5.40
CA TRP A 372 13.68 24.18 -5.49
C TRP A 372 14.16 23.13 -6.50
N ALA A 373 13.69 21.88 -6.40
CA ALA A 373 14.09 20.82 -7.33
C ALA A 373 13.65 21.10 -8.79
N GLU A 374 12.50 21.76 -8.99
CA GLU A 374 11.97 22.18 -10.28
C GLU A 374 12.94 23.08 -11.06
N GLN A 375 13.70 23.93 -10.36
CA GLN A 375 14.66 24.85 -10.99
C GLN A 375 15.76 24.10 -11.78
N ALA A 376 16.16 22.89 -11.38
CA ALA A 376 17.19 22.10 -12.08
C ALA A 376 16.71 21.44 -13.37
N ILE A 377 15.41 21.25 -13.53
CA ILE A 377 14.84 20.55 -14.69
C ILE A 377 14.24 21.52 -15.70
N ALA A 378 14.07 22.77 -15.32
CA ALA A 378 13.76 23.87 -16.22
C ALA A 378 15.01 24.29 -17.04
N PRO A 379 14.84 24.81 -18.26
CA PRO A 379 13.57 25.05 -18.96
C PRO A 379 13.04 23.83 -19.75
N GLU A 380 13.78 22.73 -19.84
CA GLU A 380 13.39 21.60 -20.72
C GLU A 380 12.11 20.92 -20.23
N PHE A 381 11.95 20.75 -18.93
CA PHE A 381 10.74 20.19 -18.32
C PHE A 381 9.96 21.28 -17.60
N VAL A 382 8.73 21.50 -18.04
CA VAL A 382 7.84 22.53 -17.51
C VAL A 382 6.72 21.91 -16.68
N PRO A 383 6.25 22.58 -15.62
CA PRO A 383 5.14 22.07 -14.83
C PRO A 383 3.88 21.94 -15.71
N ILE A 384 3.11 20.87 -15.49
CA ILE A 384 1.80 20.77 -16.13
C ILE A 384 0.87 21.88 -15.61
N PRO A 385 -0.13 22.31 -16.40
CA PRO A 385 -1.12 23.26 -15.95
C PRO A 385 -1.78 22.86 -14.63
N LYS A 386 -2.09 23.87 -13.81
CA LYS A 386 -2.79 23.67 -12.54
C LYS A 386 -4.12 23.00 -12.79
N LEU A 387 -4.53 22.13 -11.88
CA LEU A 387 -5.82 21.48 -11.95
C LEU A 387 -6.90 22.47 -11.48
N GLU A 388 -7.96 22.59 -12.28
CA GLU A 388 -9.08 23.48 -12.01
C GLU A 388 -10.18 22.73 -11.29
N ARG A 389 -10.84 23.40 -10.35
CA ARG A 389 -11.99 22.81 -9.65
C ARG A 389 -13.13 22.53 -10.64
N SER A 390 -13.69 21.33 -10.56
CA SER A 390 -14.86 20.93 -11.33
C SER A 390 -16.09 21.78 -10.99
N ALA A 391 -16.91 22.06 -12.00
CA ALA A 391 -18.20 22.74 -11.81
C ALA A 391 -19.21 21.89 -11.02
N TYR A 392 -19.02 20.56 -11.02
CA TYR A 392 -19.86 19.58 -10.34
C TYR A 392 -19.34 19.18 -8.95
N ALA A 393 -18.34 19.87 -8.41
CA ALA A 393 -17.68 19.55 -7.13
C ALA A 393 -18.55 19.78 -5.86
N ARG A 394 -19.87 19.82 -5.98
CA ARG A 394 -20.77 19.92 -4.82
C ARG A 394 -20.69 18.63 -3.98
N PRO A 395 -20.76 18.71 -2.64
CA PRO A 395 -20.82 17.52 -1.80
C PRO A 395 -22.17 16.80 -1.95
N PRO A 396 -22.27 15.51 -1.57
CA PRO A 396 -23.55 14.80 -1.55
C PRO A 396 -24.54 15.42 -0.55
N LYS A 397 -25.83 15.10 -0.69
CA LYS A 397 -26.89 15.52 0.24
C LYS A 397 -26.62 14.92 1.62
N LYS A 398 -26.80 15.74 2.65
CA LYS A 398 -26.66 15.29 4.04
C LYS A 398 -27.89 14.53 4.50
N GLN A 399 -27.68 13.31 4.98
CA GLN A 399 -28.65 12.48 5.67
C GLN A 399 -28.62 12.72 7.19
N LEU A 400 -27.47 13.12 7.75
CA LEU A 400 -27.33 13.42 9.17
C LEU A 400 -27.24 14.93 9.44
N LYS A 401 -27.83 15.37 10.56
CA LYS A 401 -27.74 16.74 11.06
C LYS A 401 -26.37 16.98 11.70
N LYS A 402 -25.73 18.09 11.34
CA LYS A 402 -24.44 18.51 11.94
C LYS A 402 -24.63 18.74 13.44
N LEU A 403 -23.78 18.12 14.26
CA LEU A 403 -23.75 18.40 15.69
C LEU A 403 -23.09 19.76 15.95
N PRO A 404 -23.75 20.69 16.67
CA PRO A 404 -23.13 21.93 17.12
C PRO A 404 -21.85 21.65 17.92
N SER A 405 -20.80 22.44 17.66
CA SER A 405 -19.56 22.36 18.43
C SER A 405 -19.79 22.86 19.84
N ILE A 406 -19.19 22.17 20.81
CA ILE A 406 -19.22 22.60 22.21
C ILE A 406 -18.11 23.65 22.39
N PRO A 407 -18.41 24.84 22.94
CA PRO A 407 -17.38 25.84 23.26
C PRO A 407 -16.31 25.28 24.19
N LYS A 408 -15.05 25.67 23.99
CA LYS A 408 -13.93 25.18 24.82
C LYS A 408 -13.98 25.71 26.25
N ASN A 409 -14.34 26.98 26.43
CA ASN A 409 -14.55 27.61 27.73
C ASN A 409 -16.05 27.75 27.96
N LYS A 410 -16.65 26.73 28.57
CA LYS A 410 -18.09 26.72 28.82
C LYS A 410 -18.50 27.78 29.85
N GLU A 411 -17.61 28.09 30.79
CA GLU A 411 -17.81 29.03 31.89
C GLU A 411 -17.85 30.49 31.43
N ASP A 412 -17.18 30.80 30.31
CA ASP A 412 -17.13 32.15 29.71
C ASP A 412 -18.33 32.44 28.80
N LYS A 413 -19.21 31.45 28.59
CA LYS A 413 -20.38 31.56 27.72
C LYS A 413 -21.62 31.84 28.56
N ASP A 414 -22.48 32.70 28.03
CA ASP A 414 -23.80 32.93 28.61
C ASP A 414 -24.54 31.58 28.81
N PRO A 415 -25.03 31.26 30.02
CA PRO A 415 -25.67 29.98 30.31
C PRO A 415 -26.85 29.65 29.39
N GLU A 416 -27.61 30.67 28.96
CA GLU A 416 -28.74 30.49 28.03
C GLU A 416 -28.25 30.05 26.63
N ASP A 417 -27.25 30.75 26.08
CA ASP A 417 -26.60 30.37 24.82
C ASP A 417 -26.03 28.93 24.88
N LEU A 418 -25.38 28.56 25.99
CA LEU A 418 -24.84 27.22 26.18
C LEU A 418 -25.96 26.17 26.22
N ALA A 419 -27.05 26.44 26.93
CA ALA A 419 -28.23 25.57 26.98
C ALA A 419 -28.85 25.37 25.59
N VAL A 420 -28.97 26.44 24.79
CA VAL A 420 -29.46 26.36 23.40
C VAL A 420 -28.55 25.47 22.53
N ILE A 421 -27.22 25.63 22.64
CA ILE A 421 -26.26 24.80 21.91
C ILE A 421 -26.38 23.33 22.30
N LEU A 422 -26.49 23.04 23.60
CA LEU A 422 -26.60 21.67 24.12
C LEU A 422 -27.92 21.02 23.72
N ASN A 423 -29.05 21.72 23.86
CA ASN A 423 -30.36 21.22 23.48
C ASN A 423 -30.43 20.95 21.97
N LYS A 424 -29.94 21.88 21.14
CA LYS A 424 -29.84 21.66 19.68
C LYS A 424 -28.94 20.48 19.32
N ARG A 425 -27.86 20.27 20.08
CA ARG A 425 -26.96 19.14 19.89
C ARG A 425 -27.65 17.81 20.24
N GLU A 426 -28.40 17.77 21.32
CA GLU A 426 -29.18 16.61 21.74
C GLU A 426 -30.27 16.27 20.71
N LEU A 427 -31.06 17.24 20.26
CA LEU A 427 -32.05 17.08 19.19
C LEU A 427 -31.43 16.53 17.90
N ASN A 428 -30.29 17.09 17.48
CA ASN A 428 -29.59 16.61 16.28
C ASN A 428 -29.02 15.19 16.48
N ALA A 429 -28.52 14.86 17.67
CA ALA A 429 -28.03 13.52 17.99
C ALA A 429 -29.17 12.49 18.00
N ALA A 430 -30.32 12.81 18.59
CA ALA A 430 -31.51 11.96 18.62
C ALA A 430 -32.02 11.68 17.20
N HIS A 431 -32.12 12.71 16.35
CA HIS A 431 -32.49 12.54 14.95
C HIS A 431 -31.49 11.66 14.19
N ASN A 432 -30.20 11.88 14.37
CA ASN A 432 -29.17 11.06 13.69
C ASN A 432 -29.24 9.60 14.14
N ALA A 433 -29.43 9.35 15.44
CA ALA A 433 -29.62 8.02 15.99
C ALA A 433 -30.86 7.33 15.39
N GLN A 434 -31.97 8.06 15.26
CA GLN A 434 -33.19 7.57 14.62
C GLN A 434 -32.95 7.11 13.18
N VAL A 435 -32.27 7.94 12.38
CA VAL A 435 -31.91 7.61 10.99
C VAL A 435 -31.05 6.35 10.93
N LEU A 436 -30.07 6.22 11.83
CA LEU A 436 -29.21 5.03 11.89
C LEU A 436 -29.99 3.76 12.28
N ARG A 437 -30.89 3.84 13.26
CA ARG A 437 -31.73 2.70 13.67
C ARG A 437 -32.66 2.26 12.55
N ALA A 438 -33.35 3.20 11.88
CA ALA A 438 -34.22 2.88 10.75
C ALA A 438 -33.45 2.17 9.63
N ARG A 439 -32.26 2.67 9.27
CA ARG A 439 -31.41 2.05 8.24
C ARG A 439 -30.85 0.69 8.65
N LEU A 440 -30.58 0.50 9.92
CA LEU A 440 -30.17 -0.78 10.45
C LEU A 440 -31.31 -1.80 10.45
N ALA A 441 -32.51 -1.39 10.86
CA ALA A 441 -33.71 -2.22 10.80
C ALA A 441 -34.03 -2.65 9.37
N GLU A 442 -33.92 -1.75 8.39
CA GLU A 442 -34.05 -2.09 6.97
C GLU A 442 -33.04 -3.19 6.57
N ALA A 443 -31.76 -3.00 6.88
CA ALA A 443 -30.70 -3.97 6.54
C ALA A 443 -30.87 -5.34 7.24
N LEU A 444 -31.51 -5.36 8.41
CA LEU A 444 -31.86 -6.58 9.15
C LEU A 444 -33.24 -7.15 8.77
N GLU A 445 -33.92 -6.53 7.80
CA GLU A 445 -35.26 -6.92 7.35
C GLU A 445 -36.33 -6.91 8.46
N GLY A 446 -36.18 -6.01 9.43
CA GLY A 446 -37.08 -5.87 10.58
C GLY A 446 -36.78 -6.82 11.73
N GLU A 447 -35.74 -7.66 11.64
CA GLU A 447 -35.29 -8.50 12.75
C GLU A 447 -34.51 -7.70 13.81
N ASP A 448 -34.49 -8.24 15.04
CA ASP A 448 -33.73 -7.69 16.16
C ASP A 448 -32.21 -7.76 15.90
N LEU A 449 -31.48 -6.74 16.36
CA LEU A 449 -30.02 -6.82 16.42
C LEU A 449 -29.59 -7.49 17.72
N GLY A 450 -29.19 -8.76 17.67
CA GLY A 450 -28.44 -9.40 18.74
C GLY A 450 -26.93 -9.23 18.55
N ALA A 451 -26.23 -8.81 19.61
CA ALA A 451 -24.78 -8.77 19.68
C ALA A 451 -24.28 -9.45 20.96
N VAL A 452 -23.10 -10.05 20.89
CA VAL A 452 -22.38 -10.58 22.05
C VAL A 452 -21.10 -9.80 22.28
N VAL A 453 -20.77 -9.50 23.53
CA VAL A 453 -19.48 -8.96 23.95
C VAL A 453 -18.73 -10.06 24.70
N LEU A 454 -17.63 -10.53 24.11
CA LEU A 454 -16.66 -11.38 24.77
C LEU A 454 -15.61 -10.48 25.42
N TYR A 455 -15.76 -10.21 26.71
CA TYR A 455 -14.94 -9.23 27.43
C TYR A 455 -13.95 -9.88 28.40
N GLN A 456 -12.83 -9.21 28.64
CA GLN A 456 -11.87 -9.52 29.69
C GLN A 456 -11.92 -8.48 30.81
N ASN A 457 -12.31 -7.24 30.49
CA ASN A 457 -12.39 -6.13 31.41
C ASN A 457 -13.81 -5.50 31.37
N ASP A 458 -14.42 -5.35 32.55
CA ASP A 458 -15.71 -4.68 32.73
C ASP A 458 -15.74 -3.27 32.10
N THR A 459 -14.60 -2.57 32.11
CA THR A 459 -14.44 -1.26 31.47
C THR A 459 -14.81 -1.31 30.00
N ILE A 460 -14.31 -2.29 29.23
CA ILE A 460 -14.60 -2.35 27.79
C ILE A 460 -16.05 -2.73 27.54
N ARG A 461 -16.61 -3.66 28.32
CA ARG A 461 -18.04 -3.98 28.30
C ARG A 461 -18.88 -2.71 28.49
N ASP A 462 -18.61 -1.95 29.54
CA ASP A 462 -19.37 -0.76 29.89
C ASP A 462 -19.19 0.35 28.83
N ARG A 463 -18.00 0.48 28.25
CA ARG A 463 -17.76 1.40 27.12
C ARG A 463 -18.51 0.99 25.86
N LEU A 464 -18.66 -0.30 25.57
CA LEU A 464 -19.47 -0.78 24.44
C LEU A 464 -20.96 -0.54 24.68
N VAL A 465 -21.46 -0.74 25.90
CA VAL A 465 -22.84 -0.39 26.30
C VAL A 465 -23.06 1.11 26.09
N ALA A 466 -22.21 1.95 26.67
CA ALA A 466 -22.31 3.41 26.54
C ALA A 466 -22.19 3.89 25.08
N ALA A 467 -21.37 3.22 24.26
CA ALA A 467 -21.23 3.52 22.85
C ALA A 467 -22.50 3.17 22.05
N ALA A 468 -23.16 2.05 22.35
CA ALA A 468 -24.45 1.71 21.75
C ALA A 468 -25.51 2.76 22.10
N GLU A 469 -25.61 3.12 23.38
CA GLU A 469 -26.59 4.09 23.88
C GLU A 469 -26.40 5.48 23.30
N LYS A 470 -25.15 5.91 23.14
CA LYS A 470 -24.83 7.20 22.55
C LYS A 470 -24.94 7.21 21.04
N GLY A 471 -24.46 6.17 20.36
CA GLY A 471 -24.38 6.10 18.90
C GLY A 471 -25.73 5.85 18.24
N LEU A 472 -26.52 4.95 18.83
CA LEU A 472 -27.87 4.58 18.37
C LEU A 472 -28.97 5.24 19.21
N GLY A 473 -28.62 6.14 20.15
CA GLY A 473 -29.59 6.89 20.95
C GLY A 473 -30.51 6.01 21.78
N LEU A 474 -29.97 4.95 22.41
CA LEU A 474 -30.74 3.91 23.08
C LEU A 474 -30.95 4.12 24.59
N ALA A 475 -30.28 5.09 25.23
CA ALA A 475 -30.32 5.26 26.69
C ALA A 475 -31.75 5.35 27.26
N GLY A 476 -32.65 6.11 26.60
CA GLY A 476 -34.05 6.25 26.99
C GLY A 476 -34.97 5.08 26.58
N HIS A 477 -34.44 4.08 25.88
CA HIS A 477 -35.16 2.93 25.34
C HIS A 477 -34.84 1.62 26.09
N ARG A 478 -34.08 1.69 27.19
CA ARG A 478 -33.69 0.51 27.96
C ARG A 478 -34.92 -0.13 28.63
N ARG A 479 -35.12 -1.43 28.41
CA ARG A 479 -36.24 -2.22 28.97
C ARG A 479 -35.78 -3.24 29.98
N GLU A 480 -34.66 -3.88 29.69
CA GLU A 480 -34.07 -4.90 30.53
C GLU A 480 -32.60 -4.58 30.79
N GLN A 481 -32.20 -4.75 32.04
CA GLN A 481 -30.80 -4.75 32.46
C GLN A 481 -30.61 -5.90 33.45
N GLY A 482 -30.04 -6.99 32.96
CA GLY A 482 -29.50 -8.06 33.79
C GLY A 482 -28.01 -7.84 34.07
N PRO A 483 -27.36 -8.71 34.86
CA PRO A 483 -25.92 -8.64 35.10
C PRO A 483 -25.10 -8.76 33.80
N ASP A 484 -25.61 -9.52 32.83
CA ASP A 484 -24.91 -9.87 31.59
C ASP A 484 -25.72 -9.57 30.32
N THR A 485 -26.83 -8.82 30.41
CA THR A 485 -27.73 -8.59 29.27
C THR A 485 -28.36 -7.20 29.32
N TRP A 486 -28.38 -6.54 28.16
CA TRP A 486 -29.04 -5.26 27.95
C TRP A 486 -29.98 -5.37 26.76
N THR A 487 -31.24 -5.02 26.98
CA THR A 487 -32.27 -4.95 25.92
C THR A 487 -32.78 -3.52 25.81
N TRP A 488 -32.70 -2.97 24.60
CA TRP A 488 -33.27 -1.67 24.24
C TRP A 488 -34.35 -1.85 23.19
N GLU A 489 -35.51 -1.22 23.40
CA GLU A 489 -36.64 -1.23 22.48
C GLU A 489 -36.96 0.20 22.03
N ALA A 490 -36.51 0.53 20.82
CA ALA A 490 -36.93 1.73 20.11
C ALA A 490 -38.05 1.38 19.13
N GLU A 491 -38.78 2.39 18.65
CA GLU A 491 -39.85 2.20 17.65
C GLU A 491 -39.35 1.48 16.40
N GLU A 492 -38.12 1.78 15.96
CA GLU A 492 -37.57 1.23 14.72
C GLU A 492 -36.89 -0.12 14.88
N LEU A 493 -36.35 -0.44 16.07
CA LEU A 493 -35.41 -1.54 16.25
C LEU A 493 -35.30 -1.97 17.73
N THR A 494 -35.28 -3.27 17.95
CA THR A 494 -34.83 -3.88 19.21
C THR A 494 -33.35 -4.25 19.11
N VAL A 495 -32.57 -3.85 20.12
CA VAL A 495 -31.16 -4.20 20.25
C VAL A 495 -30.95 -5.01 21.52
N ARG A 496 -30.32 -6.17 21.41
CA ARG A 496 -29.92 -7.01 22.55
C ARG A 496 -28.41 -7.17 22.58
N LEU A 497 -27.79 -6.87 23.71
CA LEU A 497 -26.37 -7.08 23.95
C LEU A 497 -26.19 -8.09 25.08
N HIS A 498 -25.46 -9.16 24.80
CA HIS A 498 -25.12 -10.18 25.80
C HIS A 498 -23.64 -10.10 26.13
N ALA A 499 -23.28 -9.85 27.38
CA ALA A 499 -21.90 -9.90 27.81
C ALA A 499 -21.55 -11.29 28.31
N ARG A 500 -20.38 -11.80 27.93
CA ARG A 500 -19.82 -13.05 28.45
C ARG A 500 -18.32 -12.85 28.69
N PRO A 501 -17.76 -13.36 29.80
CA PRO A 501 -16.32 -13.41 29.96
C PRO A 501 -15.70 -14.17 28.79
N LEU A 502 -14.64 -13.62 28.19
CA LEU A 502 -13.91 -14.27 27.11
C LEU A 502 -13.19 -15.53 27.63
N GLY A 503 -12.59 -15.45 28.81
CA GLY A 503 -11.92 -16.56 29.49
C GLY A 503 -10.95 -17.33 28.57
N ASP A 504 -10.97 -18.66 28.67
CA ASP A 504 -10.08 -19.55 27.91
C ASP A 504 -10.29 -19.49 26.39
N LEU A 505 -11.39 -18.90 25.90
CA LEU A 505 -11.59 -18.68 24.46
C LEU A 505 -10.66 -17.58 23.92
N GLY A 506 -10.11 -16.74 24.78
CA GLY A 506 -9.14 -15.69 24.46
C GLY A 506 -7.69 -16.03 24.75
N ALA A 507 -7.40 -17.17 25.40
CA ALA A 507 -6.06 -17.55 25.80
C ALA A 507 -5.11 -17.73 24.60
N PRO A 508 -3.78 -17.61 24.73
CA PRO A 508 -2.85 -17.88 23.65
C PRO A 508 -3.03 -19.29 23.03
N LEU A 509 -2.77 -19.44 21.73
CA LEU A 509 -2.73 -20.75 21.08
C LEU A 509 -1.51 -21.55 21.56
N GLY A 510 -1.65 -22.87 21.69
CA GLY A 510 -0.60 -23.77 22.19
C GLY A 510 -0.44 -23.80 23.72
N GLY A 511 -1.29 -23.07 24.47
CA GLY A 511 -1.25 -23.04 25.93
C GLY A 511 0.03 -22.38 26.44
N ASP A 512 0.83 -23.13 27.21
CA ASP A 512 2.07 -22.63 27.83
C ASP A 512 3.23 -22.47 26.84
N SER A 513 3.12 -23.06 25.65
CA SER A 513 4.16 -23.02 24.62
C SER A 513 3.62 -22.51 23.29
N VAL A 514 4.44 -21.72 22.58
CA VAL A 514 4.05 -21.22 21.25
C VAL A 514 4.11 -22.39 20.26
N PRO A 515 3.03 -22.66 19.49
CA PRO A 515 3.00 -23.80 18.59
C PRO A 515 4.02 -23.66 17.46
N ARG A 516 4.62 -24.78 17.04
CA ARG A 516 5.52 -24.81 15.88
C ARG A 516 4.73 -24.64 14.59
N ARG A 517 5.41 -24.12 13.56
CA ARG A 517 4.81 -23.94 12.22
C ARG A 517 4.44 -25.31 11.64
N GLY A 518 3.31 -25.40 10.95
CA GLY A 518 2.79 -26.63 10.34
C GLY A 518 1.66 -27.21 11.17
N GLN A 519 1.58 -28.54 11.23
CA GLN A 519 0.47 -29.28 11.82
C GLN A 519 0.12 -28.87 13.27
N GLU A 520 1.11 -28.55 14.11
CA GLU A 520 0.85 -28.15 15.50
C GLU A 520 0.08 -26.83 15.60
N HIS A 521 0.49 -25.83 14.81
CA HIS A 521 -0.20 -24.55 14.73
C HIS A 521 -1.59 -24.68 14.08
N ASP A 522 -1.71 -25.51 13.04
CA ASP A 522 -2.99 -25.76 12.39
C ASP A 522 -3.98 -26.45 13.33
N LYS A 523 -3.52 -27.45 14.08
CA LYS A 523 -4.30 -28.11 15.14
C LYS A 523 -4.71 -27.12 16.24
N ALA A 524 -3.80 -26.26 16.69
CA ALA A 524 -4.11 -25.26 17.70
C ALA A 524 -5.17 -24.24 17.23
N ILE A 525 -5.12 -23.84 15.95
CA ILE A 525 -6.16 -23.02 15.33
C ILE A 525 -7.50 -23.77 15.30
N GLU A 526 -7.51 -25.01 14.85
CA GLU A 526 -8.74 -25.81 14.70
C GLU A 526 -9.39 -26.12 16.05
N GLU A 527 -8.61 -26.48 17.07
CA GLU A 527 -9.09 -26.67 18.44
C GLU A 527 -9.74 -25.40 19.00
N ARG A 528 -9.09 -24.25 18.83
CA ARG A 528 -9.64 -22.97 19.30
C ARG A 528 -10.89 -22.58 18.51
N ARG A 529 -10.88 -22.73 17.19
CA ARG A 529 -12.01 -22.50 16.30
C ARG A 529 -13.22 -23.34 16.72
N THR A 530 -13.05 -24.65 16.85
CA THR A 530 -14.12 -25.57 17.24
C THR A 530 -14.72 -25.20 18.61
N ARG A 531 -13.88 -24.85 19.60
CA ARG A 531 -14.35 -24.41 20.92
C ARG A 531 -15.18 -23.13 20.85
N VAL A 532 -14.69 -22.12 20.12
CA VAL A 532 -15.41 -20.85 19.92
C VAL A 532 -16.72 -21.08 19.17
N GLY A 533 -16.69 -21.88 18.09
CA GLY A 533 -17.88 -22.23 17.30
C GLY A 533 -18.96 -22.91 18.14
N ARG A 534 -18.60 -23.90 18.97
CA ARG A 534 -19.54 -24.55 19.90
C ARG A 534 -20.13 -23.57 20.91
N ALA A 535 -19.30 -22.71 21.51
CA ALA A 535 -19.76 -21.72 22.49
C ALA A 535 -20.74 -20.71 21.87
N MET A 536 -20.43 -20.22 20.67
CA MET A 536 -21.28 -19.25 19.97
C MET A 536 -22.56 -19.89 19.41
N ALA A 537 -22.50 -21.14 18.94
CA ALA A 537 -23.69 -21.89 18.53
C ALA A 537 -24.66 -22.14 19.70
N ALA A 538 -24.13 -22.51 20.87
CA ALA A 538 -24.93 -22.67 22.09
C ALA A 538 -25.60 -21.35 22.52
N LEU A 539 -24.90 -20.21 22.38
CA LEU A 539 -25.49 -18.90 22.61
C LEU A 539 -26.60 -18.58 21.60
N ARG A 540 -26.39 -18.88 20.31
CA ARG A 540 -27.41 -18.63 19.28
C ARG A 540 -28.64 -19.54 19.41
N ALA A 541 -28.48 -20.73 19.99
CA ALA A 541 -29.61 -21.60 20.30
C ALA A 541 -30.56 -20.97 21.33
N THR A 542 -30.03 -20.16 22.26
CA THR A 542 -30.82 -19.44 23.25
C THR A 542 -31.23 -18.04 22.78
N VAL A 543 -30.40 -17.41 21.94
CA VAL A 543 -30.65 -16.07 21.39
C VAL A 543 -30.39 -16.06 19.87
N PRO A 544 -31.37 -16.48 19.04
CA PRO A 544 -31.20 -16.62 17.60
C PRO A 544 -30.83 -15.31 16.87
N SER A 545 -31.19 -14.15 17.44
CA SER A 545 -30.91 -12.83 16.87
C SER A 545 -29.44 -12.41 16.94
N VAL A 546 -28.58 -13.15 17.67
CA VAL A 546 -27.15 -12.82 17.75
C VAL A 546 -26.46 -13.05 16.42
N ARG A 547 -25.95 -11.96 15.83
CA ARG A 547 -25.27 -11.94 14.52
C ARG A 547 -23.90 -11.27 14.55
N LEU A 548 -23.58 -10.51 15.61
CA LEU A 548 -22.34 -9.75 15.76
C LEU A 548 -21.65 -10.10 17.08
N ALA A 549 -20.34 -10.30 17.05
CA ALA A 549 -19.52 -10.46 18.24
C ALA A 549 -18.47 -9.35 18.37
N PHE A 550 -18.48 -8.63 19.48
CA PHE A 550 -17.39 -7.78 19.92
C PHE A 550 -16.44 -8.60 20.78
N VAL A 551 -15.17 -8.67 20.40
CA VAL A 551 -14.17 -9.49 21.10
C VAL A 551 -13.07 -8.60 21.66
N GLU A 552 -12.96 -8.54 22.98
CA GLU A 552 -11.86 -7.87 23.65
C GLU A 552 -10.61 -8.75 23.65
N LEU A 553 -9.60 -8.38 22.87
CA LEU A 553 -8.36 -9.13 22.74
C LEU A 553 -7.16 -8.20 22.72
N ASP A 554 -6.04 -8.67 23.25
CA ASP A 554 -4.78 -7.92 23.21
C ASP A 554 -4.38 -7.53 21.78
N GLY A 555 -3.68 -6.41 21.68
CA GLY A 555 -3.17 -5.94 20.39
C GLY A 555 -2.06 -6.83 19.85
N GLN A 556 -1.71 -6.59 18.57
CA GLN A 556 -0.57 -7.26 17.91
C GLN A 556 0.72 -7.21 18.73
N ASP A 557 0.89 -6.18 19.56
CA ASP A 557 2.05 -5.93 20.40
C ASP A 557 2.30 -7.03 21.43
N ALA A 558 1.23 -7.63 21.98
CA ALA A 558 1.32 -8.77 22.89
C ALA A 558 1.79 -10.07 22.20
N PHE A 559 1.60 -10.16 20.88
CA PHE A 559 1.89 -11.33 20.06
C PHE A 559 3.04 -11.09 19.04
N ARG A 560 3.91 -10.09 19.28
CA ARG A 560 5.04 -9.83 18.38
C ARG A 560 6.11 -10.94 18.43
N HIS A 561 6.97 -10.94 17.41
CA HIS A 561 8.17 -11.79 17.34
C HIS A 561 7.86 -13.29 17.45
N THR A 562 8.49 -13.97 18.40
CA THR A 562 8.37 -15.43 18.61
C THR A 562 6.96 -15.85 19.03
N LYS A 563 6.12 -14.93 19.53
CA LYS A 563 4.74 -15.19 19.98
C LYS A 563 3.68 -15.04 18.89
N ARG A 564 4.06 -14.73 17.64
CA ARG A 564 3.08 -14.48 16.56
C ARG A 564 2.12 -15.64 16.31
N ARG A 565 2.59 -16.88 16.47
CA ARG A 565 1.78 -18.11 16.28
C ARG A 565 0.90 -18.45 17.48
N SER A 566 1.02 -17.72 18.59
CA SER A 566 0.12 -17.88 19.74
C SER A 566 -1.05 -16.91 19.72
N ASP A 567 -1.18 -16.04 18.70
CA ASP A 567 -2.30 -15.09 18.57
C ASP A 567 -3.61 -15.83 18.24
N PRO A 568 -4.62 -15.85 19.13
CA PRO A 568 -5.86 -16.59 18.93
C PRO A 568 -6.88 -15.83 18.07
N LYS A 569 -6.61 -14.57 17.68
CA LYS A 569 -7.56 -13.69 16.98
C LYS A 569 -8.20 -14.36 15.77
N HIS A 570 -7.40 -15.04 14.96
CA HIS A 570 -7.87 -15.66 13.73
C HIS A 570 -8.75 -16.87 14.00
N ALA A 571 -8.37 -17.74 14.93
CA ALA A 571 -9.18 -18.90 15.32
C ALA A 571 -10.52 -18.48 15.93
N ILE A 572 -10.55 -17.39 16.72
CA ILE A 572 -11.79 -16.83 17.25
C ILE A 572 -12.70 -16.34 16.12
N ARG A 573 -12.15 -15.60 15.14
CA ARG A 573 -12.92 -15.14 13.98
C ARG A 573 -13.50 -16.31 13.18
N LEU A 574 -12.71 -17.36 12.94
CA LEU A 574 -13.19 -18.59 12.27
C LEU A 574 -14.33 -19.24 13.04
N GLY A 575 -14.17 -19.47 14.35
CA GLY A 575 -15.21 -20.12 15.15
C GLY A 575 -16.51 -19.31 15.23
N CYS A 576 -16.41 -17.98 15.33
CA CYS A 576 -17.60 -17.11 15.25
C CYS A 576 -18.28 -17.21 13.88
N ALA A 577 -17.52 -17.27 12.79
CA ALA A 577 -18.05 -17.40 11.44
C ALA A 577 -18.76 -18.75 11.22
N ASP A 578 -18.21 -19.86 11.75
CA ASP A 578 -18.86 -21.18 11.73
C ASP A 578 -20.22 -21.15 12.46
N ALA A 579 -20.30 -20.39 13.56
CA ALA A 579 -21.54 -20.15 14.28
C ALA A 579 -22.46 -19.12 13.59
N GLY A 580 -22.07 -18.55 12.44
CA GLY A 580 -22.88 -17.60 11.67
C GLY A 580 -22.77 -16.14 12.08
N LEU A 581 -21.77 -15.76 12.89
CA LEU A 581 -21.55 -14.39 13.36
C LEU A 581 -20.44 -13.67 12.59
N VAL A 582 -20.57 -12.35 12.46
CA VAL A 582 -19.46 -11.45 12.10
C VAL A 582 -18.77 -10.95 13.36
N THR A 583 -17.49 -10.55 13.26
CA THR A 583 -16.64 -10.22 14.42
C THR A 583 -15.93 -8.89 14.31
N GLN A 584 -15.99 -8.11 15.39
CA GLN A 584 -15.20 -6.91 15.58
C GLN A 584 -14.32 -7.01 16.82
N PHE A 585 -13.00 -6.85 16.65
CA PHE A 585 -12.04 -6.89 17.75
C PHE A 585 -11.82 -5.50 18.34
N ILE A 586 -11.71 -5.44 19.67
CA ILE A 586 -11.35 -4.25 20.43
C ILE A 586 -10.23 -4.59 21.40
N ARG A 587 -9.32 -3.65 21.63
CA ARG A 587 -8.21 -3.84 22.58
C ARG A 587 -8.63 -3.43 24.00
N PRO A 588 -7.97 -3.94 25.05
CA PRO A 588 -8.12 -3.38 26.40
C PRO A 588 -7.67 -1.90 26.44
N PRO A 589 -7.93 -1.16 27.54
CA PRO A 589 -7.36 0.16 27.79
C PRO A 589 -5.82 0.10 27.74
N ASP A 590 -5.20 1.12 27.14
CA ASP A 590 -3.74 1.20 27.04
C ASP A 590 -3.15 1.51 28.42
N THR A 591 -2.32 0.62 28.95
CA THR A 591 -1.69 0.76 30.27
C THR A 591 -0.57 1.78 30.30
N ASP A 592 -0.05 2.18 29.13
CA ASP A 592 1.04 3.16 29.02
C ASP A 592 0.52 4.62 29.07
N LEU A 593 -0.80 4.82 28.97
CA LEU A 593 -1.45 6.13 29.02
C LEU A 593 -1.89 6.47 30.45
N GLU A 594 -2.01 7.77 30.74
CA GLU A 594 -2.67 8.24 31.97
C GLU A 594 -4.13 7.74 32.00
N THR A 595 -4.64 7.35 33.18
CA THR A 595 -5.93 6.65 33.33
C THR A 595 -7.09 7.33 32.59
N GLU A 596 -7.23 8.65 32.73
CA GLU A 596 -8.29 9.42 32.05
C GLU A 596 -8.15 9.43 30.52
N GLU A 597 -6.91 9.49 30.03
CA GLU A 597 -6.62 9.43 28.59
C GLU A 597 -6.89 8.04 28.03
N ALA A 598 -6.46 6.99 28.75
CA ALA A 598 -6.73 5.59 28.40
C ALA A 598 -8.25 5.31 28.34
N LEU A 599 -9.01 5.81 29.30
CA LEU A 599 -10.47 5.67 29.35
C LEU A 599 -11.17 6.43 28.21
N THR A 600 -10.69 7.63 27.88
CA THR A 600 -11.19 8.43 26.77
C THR A 600 -10.93 7.72 25.43
N ASP A 601 -9.71 7.23 25.22
CA ASP A 601 -9.33 6.43 24.04
C ASP A 601 -10.18 5.15 23.91
N ALA A 602 -10.34 4.40 25.01
CA ALA A 602 -11.18 3.21 25.04
C ALA A 602 -12.64 3.51 24.62
N GLY A 603 -13.21 4.63 25.09
CA GLY A 603 -14.53 5.08 24.67
C GLY A 603 -14.61 5.43 23.18
N LEU A 604 -13.58 6.08 22.62
CA LEU A 604 -13.51 6.35 21.18
C LEU A 604 -13.40 5.07 20.35
N ARG A 605 -12.63 4.08 20.83
CA ARG A 605 -12.49 2.77 20.19
C ARG A 605 -13.78 1.95 20.25
N ALA A 606 -14.52 1.99 21.36
CA ALA A 606 -15.83 1.35 21.46
C ALA A 606 -16.83 1.92 20.45
N ALA A 607 -16.87 3.26 20.29
CA ALA A 607 -17.71 3.90 19.27
C ALA A 607 -17.30 3.52 17.84
N ALA A 608 -15.99 3.43 17.57
CA ALA A 608 -15.48 2.97 16.28
C ALA A 608 -15.81 1.48 16.03
N ALA A 609 -15.72 0.64 17.07
CA ALA A 609 -16.08 -0.78 17.00
C ALA A 609 -17.56 -0.94 16.62
N TRP A 610 -18.48 -0.17 17.20
CA TRP A 610 -19.88 -0.18 16.77
C TRP A 610 -20.06 0.26 15.32
N SER A 611 -19.40 1.34 14.87
CA SER A 611 -19.47 1.79 13.47
C SER A 611 -19.01 0.69 12.49
N ASP A 612 -17.95 -0.04 12.82
CA ASP A 612 -17.49 -1.18 12.01
C ASP A 612 -18.40 -2.41 12.17
N GLY A 613 -18.90 -2.71 13.37
CA GLY A 613 -19.85 -3.81 13.59
C GLY A 613 -21.12 -3.63 12.77
N LEU A 614 -21.68 -2.42 12.73
CA LEU A 614 -22.82 -2.07 11.88
C LEU A 614 -22.50 -2.16 10.38
N ARG A 615 -21.23 -1.99 9.98
CA ARG A 615 -20.82 -2.27 8.59
C ARG A 615 -20.97 -3.71 8.23
N GLN A 616 -20.51 -4.56 9.14
CA GLN A 616 -20.44 -5.98 8.91
C GLN A 616 -21.84 -6.60 8.81
N THR A 617 -22.88 -5.94 9.35
CA THR A 617 -24.30 -6.31 9.12
C THR A 617 -24.82 -5.93 7.73
N GLY A 618 -24.05 -5.21 6.91
CA GLY A 618 -24.46 -4.74 5.58
C GLY A 618 -25.17 -3.38 5.57
N MET A 619 -25.39 -2.76 6.74
CA MET A 619 -25.98 -1.43 6.86
C MET A 619 -24.97 -0.35 6.46
N ARG A 620 -25.34 0.57 5.56
CA ARG A 620 -24.56 1.76 5.17
C ARG A 620 -25.46 2.97 4.92
N LEU A 621 -24.93 4.17 5.18
CA LEU A 621 -25.50 5.41 4.64
C LEU A 621 -24.88 5.75 3.29
N VAL A 622 -25.43 5.16 2.21
CA VAL A 622 -24.95 5.41 0.84
C VAL A 622 -25.05 6.91 0.50
N PRO A 623 -23.97 7.55 0.00
CA PRO A 623 -23.99 8.97 -0.35
C PRO A 623 -25.03 9.30 -1.43
N GLN A 624 -25.94 10.22 -1.10
CA GLN A 624 -26.99 10.67 -2.01
C GLN A 624 -26.46 11.79 -2.91
N HIS A 625 -26.29 11.51 -4.20
CA HIS A 625 -25.70 12.47 -5.11
C HIS A 625 -26.57 13.70 -5.38
N THR A 626 -25.96 14.81 -5.79
CA THR A 626 -26.65 16.08 -6.07
C THR A 626 -26.73 16.44 -7.55
N LEU A 627 -26.38 15.50 -8.44
CA LEU A 627 -26.23 15.75 -9.87
C LEU A 627 -27.55 15.72 -10.66
N GLY A 628 -28.62 15.17 -10.06
CA GLY A 628 -29.94 15.06 -10.69
C GLY A 628 -30.07 13.86 -11.63
N ASP A 629 -31.31 13.39 -11.78
CA ASP A 629 -31.62 12.09 -12.40
C ASP A 629 -31.48 12.09 -13.93
N ALA A 630 -31.50 13.27 -14.54
CA ALA A 630 -31.25 13.44 -15.98
C ALA A 630 -29.80 13.15 -16.36
N LEU A 631 -28.86 13.39 -15.43
CA LEU A 631 -27.42 13.22 -15.64
C LEU A 631 -26.92 11.88 -15.10
N ILE A 632 -27.44 11.45 -13.95
CA ILE A 632 -27.12 10.17 -13.32
C ILE A 632 -28.41 9.40 -13.10
N PRO A 633 -28.59 8.19 -13.67
CA PRO A 633 -29.83 7.44 -13.49
C PRO A 633 -30.15 7.15 -12.01
N ALA A 634 -31.41 7.37 -11.59
CA ALA A 634 -31.85 7.11 -10.21
C ALA A 634 -31.63 5.65 -9.78
N GLU A 635 -31.86 4.69 -10.68
CA GLU A 635 -31.69 3.25 -10.46
C GLU A 635 -30.28 2.75 -10.82
N LEU A 636 -29.24 3.53 -10.49
CA LEU A 636 -27.84 3.18 -10.77
C LEU A 636 -27.26 2.17 -9.76
N ASN A 637 -26.97 0.96 -10.24
CA ASN A 637 -26.12 0.01 -9.53
C ASN A 637 -24.67 0.51 -9.48
N GLN A 638 -23.99 0.30 -8.35
CA GLN A 638 -22.56 0.49 -8.21
C GLN A 638 -21.91 -0.84 -7.85
N VAL A 639 -20.97 -1.32 -8.68
CA VAL A 639 -20.27 -2.58 -8.44
C VAL A 639 -18.76 -2.37 -8.40
N ALA A 640 -18.11 -2.92 -7.37
CA ALA A 640 -16.65 -2.98 -7.27
C ALA A 640 -16.18 -4.42 -7.42
N PHE A 641 -15.09 -4.61 -8.16
CA PHE A 641 -14.32 -5.85 -8.15
C PHE A 641 -13.10 -5.67 -7.26
N HIS A 642 -12.85 -6.67 -6.42
CA HIS A 642 -11.71 -6.70 -5.51
C HIS A 642 -11.08 -8.09 -5.52
N LEU A 643 -9.77 -8.14 -5.32
CA LEU A 643 -9.04 -9.39 -5.26
C LEU A 643 -8.55 -9.67 -3.84
N VAL A 644 -9.19 -10.66 -3.20
CA VAL A 644 -8.78 -11.12 -1.88
C VAL A 644 -7.57 -12.05 -2.03
N GLU A 645 -6.37 -11.57 -1.68
CA GLU A 645 -5.12 -12.36 -1.68
C GLU A 645 -4.56 -12.56 -0.26
N ARG A 646 -4.22 -13.81 0.11
CA ARG A 646 -3.37 -14.13 1.27
C ARG A 646 -2.13 -14.91 0.83
N ARG A 647 -1.00 -14.62 1.49
CA ARG A 647 0.30 -15.25 1.25
C ARG A 647 0.54 -16.41 2.24
N LEU A 648 1.48 -17.32 1.93
CA LEU A 648 1.89 -18.43 2.81
C LEU A 648 2.48 -17.99 4.15
N ASP A 649 3.02 -16.78 4.23
CA ASP A 649 3.53 -16.18 5.47
C ASP A 649 2.44 -15.40 6.23
N GLY A 650 1.19 -15.52 5.77
CA GLY A 650 -0.01 -15.05 6.42
C GLY A 650 -0.28 -15.78 7.74
N PRO A 651 -1.25 -15.29 8.53
CA PRO A 651 -1.52 -15.80 9.87
C PRO A 651 -1.94 -17.26 9.93
N THR A 652 -2.63 -17.77 8.90
CA THR A 652 -3.03 -19.19 8.82
C THR A 652 -2.03 -20.07 8.08
N GLY A 653 -0.91 -19.51 7.60
CA GLY A 653 0.07 -20.24 6.78
C GLY A 653 -0.41 -20.62 5.38
N LYS A 654 -1.64 -20.26 5.00
CA LYS A 654 -2.33 -20.71 3.78
C LYS A 654 -2.54 -19.56 2.79
N GLN A 655 -2.42 -19.87 1.50
CA GLN A 655 -2.70 -18.89 0.43
C GLN A 655 -4.20 -18.81 0.16
N GLN A 656 -4.66 -17.63 -0.24
CA GLN A 656 -6.00 -17.40 -0.75
C GLN A 656 -5.90 -16.56 -2.01
N PHE A 657 -6.69 -16.92 -3.01
CA PHE A 657 -6.95 -16.12 -4.20
C PHE A 657 -8.45 -16.20 -4.48
N THR A 658 -9.20 -15.16 -4.09
CA THR A 658 -10.66 -15.14 -4.26
C THR A 658 -11.10 -13.82 -4.87
N PRO A 659 -11.45 -13.80 -6.17
CA PRO A 659 -12.13 -12.67 -6.76
C PRO A 659 -13.51 -12.47 -6.11
N ILE A 660 -13.82 -11.24 -5.71
CA ILE A 660 -15.12 -10.87 -5.18
C ILE A 660 -15.70 -9.67 -5.92
N ALA A 661 -17.02 -9.53 -5.85
CA ALA A 661 -17.73 -8.35 -6.26
C ALA A 661 -18.63 -7.85 -5.12
N VAL A 662 -18.62 -6.55 -4.86
CA VAL A 662 -19.52 -5.88 -3.91
C VAL A 662 -20.44 -4.96 -4.68
N LEU A 663 -21.73 -4.96 -4.36
CA LEU A 663 -22.78 -4.26 -5.09
C LEU A 663 -23.63 -3.40 -4.13
N ILE A 664 -23.75 -2.12 -4.47
CA ILE A 664 -24.84 -1.26 -3.99
C ILE A 664 -25.90 -1.23 -5.09
N ARG A 665 -27.10 -1.70 -4.76
CA ARG A 665 -28.25 -1.73 -5.65
C ARG A 665 -29.34 -0.80 -5.09
N PRO A 666 -29.82 0.19 -5.86
CA PRO A 666 -30.97 1.00 -5.47
C PRO A 666 -32.18 0.12 -5.09
N GLY A 667 -32.85 0.48 -4.00
CA GLY A 667 -33.95 -0.29 -3.43
C GLY A 667 -33.56 -1.56 -2.68
N ALA A 668 -32.30 -2.02 -2.73
CA ALA A 668 -31.84 -3.10 -1.87
C ALA A 668 -31.71 -2.61 -0.42
N LYS A 669 -32.09 -3.47 0.52
CA LYS A 669 -32.11 -3.16 1.96
C LYS A 669 -30.71 -3.08 2.58
N CYS A 670 -29.72 -3.69 1.95
CA CYS A 670 -28.33 -3.74 2.43
C CYS A 670 -27.33 -3.79 1.27
N VAL A 671 -26.05 -3.64 1.60
CA VAL A 671 -24.96 -3.92 0.65
C VAL A 671 -24.95 -5.41 0.33
N LEU A 672 -24.77 -5.73 -0.96
CA LEU A 672 -24.69 -7.09 -1.45
C LEU A 672 -23.26 -7.45 -1.84
N GLY A 673 -22.95 -8.73 -1.88
CA GLY A 673 -21.65 -9.26 -2.28
C GLY A 673 -21.75 -10.65 -2.88
N LYS A 674 -20.70 -11.07 -3.57
CA LYS A 674 -20.50 -12.45 -4.00
C LYS A 674 -19.04 -12.75 -4.32
N SER A 675 -18.63 -14.01 -4.20
CA SER A 675 -17.34 -14.51 -4.68
C SER A 675 -17.47 -15.17 -6.06
N ALA A 676 -16.33 -15.57 -6.65
CA ALA A 676 -16.32 -16.34 -7.90
C ALA A 676 -17.06 -17.68 -7.82
N ASP A 677 -17.15 -18.27 -6.64
CA ASP A 677 -17.79 -19.57 -6.40
C ASP A 677 -19.31 -19.44 -6.12
N MET A 678 -19.81 -18.21 -5.97
CA MET A 678 -21.22 -17.93 -5.75
C MET A 678 -21.96 -17.64 -7.06
N ASN A 679 -23.20 -18.16 -7.17
CA ASN A 679 -24.08 -17.89 -8.31
C ASN A 679 -24.96 -16.65 -8.10
N GLU A 680 -25.35 -16.39 -6.85
CA GLU A 680 -26.29 -15.35 -6.46
C GLU A 680 -25.60 -14.19 -5.74
N TRP A 681 -26.29 -13.05 -5.67
CA TRP A 681 -25.90 -11.93 -4.83
C TRP A 681 -26.43 -12.17 -3.42
N VAL A 682 -25.54 -12.24 -2.44
CA VAL A 682 -25.90 -12.44 -1.03
C VAL A 682 -25.72 -11.15 -0.23
N PRO A 683 -26.36 -10.98 0.94
CA PRO A 683 -26.04 -9.89 1.85
C PRO A 683 -24.55 -9.86 2.19
N TYR A 684 -23.98 -8.66 2.35
CA TYR A 684 -22.55 -8.48 2.67
C TYR A 684 -22.04 -9.32 3.86
N PRO A 685 -22.78 -9.53 4.98
CA PRO A 685 -22.35 -10.43 6.05
C PRO A 685 -22.09 -11.87 5.59
N GLU A 686 -22.92 -12.37 4.66
CA GLU A 686 -22.78 -13.73 4.13
C GLU A 686 -21.53 -13.86 3.24
N LEU A 687 -21.21 -12.83 2.45
CA LEU A 687 -19.94 -12.76 1.73
C LEU A 687 -18.76 -12.79 2.71
N LEU A 688 -18.79 -11.97 3.77
CA LEU A 688 -17.70 -11.91 4.76
C LEU A 688 -17.48 -13.27 5.42
N LYS A 689 -18.55 -13.96 5.83
CA LYS A 689 -18.46 -15.30 6.41
C LYS A 689 -17.92 -16.32 5.40
N ALA A 690 -18.35 -16.28 4.15
CA ALA A 690 -17.85 -17.20 3.13
C ALA A 690 -16.35 -17.04 2.85
N LEU A 691 -15.79 -15.83 3.02
CA LEU A 691 -14.35 -15.57 2.85
C LEU A 691 -13.47 -16.19 3.94
N THR A 692 -14.07 -16.62 5.06
CA THR A 692 -13.38 -17.37 6.12
C THR A 692 -13.25 -18.87 5.81
N GLY A 693 -13.91 -19.34 4.74
CA GLY A 693 -14.00 -20.75 4.33
C GLY A 693 -12.93 -21.20 3.33
N ARG A 694 -13.08 -22.44 2.84
CA ARG A 694 -12.17 -23.13 1.91
C ARG A 694 -11.90 -22.29 0.66
N VAL A 695 -10.63 -22.19 0.29
CA VAL A 695 -10.21 -21.65 -1.01
C VAL A 695 -9.33 -22.67 -1.67
N GLU A 696 -9.76 -23.18 -2.82
CA GLU A 696 -8.87 -24.00 -3.65
C GLU A 696 -7.69 -23.15 -4.11
N GLY A 697 -6.48 -23.57 -3.72
CA GLY A 697 -5.25 -22.89 -4.12
C GLY A 697 -5.00 -23.03 -5.61
N ARG A 698 -5.50 -22.08 -6.42
CA ARG A 698 -5.21 -22.02 -7.86
C ARG A 698 -3.80 -21.53 -8.08
N ARG A 699 -2.96 -22.33 -8.75
CA ARG A 699 -1.52 -22.15 -8.64
C ARG A 699 -0.91 -21.21 -9.68
N ASN A 700 -1.47 -21.14 -10.89
CA ASN A 700 -0.86 -20.37 -11.98
C ASN A 700 -1.48 -18.97 -12.16
N SER A 701 -0.65 -17.97 -12.46
CA SER A 701 -1.09 -16.60 -12.80
C SER A 701 -2.03 -16.57 -14.01
N THR A 702 -1.86 -17.49 -14.97
CA THR A 702 -2.75 -17.62 -16.12
C THR A 702 -4.14 -18.07 -15.69
N GLU A 703 -4.23 -19.15 -14.89
CA GLU A 703 -5.49 -19.65 -14.33
C GLU A 703 -6.21 -18.60 -13.48
N GLN A 704 -5.45 -17.89 -12.66
CA GLN A 704 -5.96 -16.80 -11.82
C GLN A 704 -6.51 -15.63 -12.67
N SER A 705 -5.87 -15.32 -13.80
CA SER A 705 -6.34 -14.26 -14.72
C SER A 705 -7.58 -14.71 -15.49
N ALA A 706 -7.61 -15.97 -15.94
CA ALA A 706 -8.78 -16.57 -16.59
C ALA A 706 -9.99 -16.63 -15.65
N LEU A 707 -9.78 -17.03 -14.38
CA LEU A 707 -10.83 -16.98 -13.34
C LEU A 707 -11.37 -15.56 -13.17
N MET A 708 -10.48 -14.58 -13.01
CA MET A 708 -10.87 -13.19 -12.84
C MET A 708 -11.72 -12.71 -14.04
N ALA A 709 -11.28 -13.00 -15.26
CA ALA A 709 -12.00 -12.60 -16.46
C ALA A 709 -13.37 -13.30 -16.59
N ALA A 710 -13.44 -14.60 -16.31
CA ALA A 710 -14.69 -15.35 -16.31
C ALA A 710 -15.67 -14.81 -15.25
N PHE A 711 -15.17 -14.51 -14.05
CA PHE A 711 -15.95 -13.93 -12.97
C PHE A 711 -16.50 -12.53 -13.32
N VAL A 712 -15.67 -11.65 -13.86
CA VAL A 712 -16.07 -10.33 -14.33
C VAL A 712 -17.13 -10.46 -15.43
N LYS A 713 -16.89 -11.30 -16.44
CA LYS A 713 -17.83 -11.53 -17.55
C LYS A 713 -19.19 -12.01 -17.07
N LYS A 714 -19.22 -13.04 -16.21
CA LYS A 714 -20.45 -13.60 -15.62
C LYS A 714 -21.20 -12.54 -14.81
N THR A 715 -20.47 -11.74 -14.03
CA THR A 715 -21.05 -10.69 -13.18
C THR A 715 -21.64 -9.54 -14.00
N LEU A 716 -20.93 -9.05 -15.01
CA LEU A 716 -21.45 -8.00 -15.89
C LEU A 716 -22.67 -8.48 -16.70
N ALA A 717 -22.70 -9.75 -17.12
CA ALA A 717 -23.84 -10.32 -17.82
C ALA A 717 -25.12 -10.30 -16.97
N GLN A 718 -25.03 -10.46 -15.64
CA GLN A 718 -26.16 -10.37 -14.71
C GLN A 718 -26.67 -8.91 -14.53
N LEU A 719 -25.82 -7.91 -14.79
CA LEU A 719 -26.13 -6.49 -14.56
C LEU A 719 -26.45 -5.71 -15.86
N ARG A 720 -26.28 -6.34 -17.03
CA ARG A 720 -26.32 -5.70 -18.36
C ARG A 720 -27.62 -4.97 -18.72
N SER A 721 -28.75 -5.33 -18.10
CA SER A 721 -30.08 -4.74 -18.35
C SER A 721 -30.38 -3.51 -17.48
N THR A 722 -29.57 -3.25 -16.45
CA THR A 722 -29.75 -2.16 -15.48
C THR A 722 -28.63 -1.12 -15.59
N PRO A 723 -28.88 0.18 -15.32
CA PRO A 723 -27.80 1.15 -15.23
C PRO A 723 -26.80 0.69 -14.19
N THR A 724 -25.54 0.55 -14.60
CA THR A 724 -24.50 0.03 -13.71
C THR A 724 -23.21 0.79 -13.92
N LEU A 725 -22.61 1.25 -12.82
CA LEU A 725 -21.27 1.80 -12.77
C LEU A 725 -20.34 0.76 -12.14
N VAL A 726 -19.34 0.35 -12.92
CA VAL A 726 -18.25 -0.51 -12.45
C VAL A 726 -17.10 0.38 -11.96
N LEU A 727 -16.67 0.18 -10.72
CA LEU A 727 -15.47 0.79 -10.16
C LEU A 727 -14.38 -0.27 -10.00
N ALA A 728 -13.18 0.04 -10.47
CA ALA A 728 -12.03 -0.85 -10.34
C ALA A 728 -10.82 -0.08 -9.83
N HIS A 729 -10.25 -0.52 -8.70
CA HIS A 729 -8.99 0.00 -8.20
C HIS A 729 -7.83 -0.66 -8.97
N ALA A 730 -7.09 0.13 -9.75
CA ALA A 730 -6.09 -0.39 -10.67
C ALA A 730 -5.00 -1.18 -9.95
N GLN A 731 -4.47 -0.63 -8.85
CA GLN A 731 -3.38 -1.24 -8.07
C GLN A 731 -3.77 -2.58 -7.44
N ASP A 732 -5.07 -2.81 -7.23
CA ASP A 732 -5.62 -4.05 -6.70
C ASP A 732 -5.72 -5.13 -7.79
N VAL A 733 -6.56 -4.91 -8.81
CA VAL A 733 -6.95 -5.99 -9.73
C VAL A 733 -6.11 -6.09 -11.03
N ARG A 734 -5.35 -5.06 -11.44
CA ARG A 734 -4.70 -5.04 -12.78
C ARG A 734 -3.67 -6.15 -13.01
N LYS A 735 -3.17 -6.78 -11.94
CA LYS A 735 -2.23 -7.91 -12.03
C LYS A 735 -2.90 -9.14 -12.64
N ARG A 736 -4.21 -9.30 -12.44
CA ARG A 736 -5.06 -10.40 -12.96
C ARG A 736 -6.06 -9.93 -13.99
N TRP A 737 -6.23 -8.62 -14.13
CA TRP A 737 -7.00 -7.98 -15.20
C TRP A 737 -6.15 -6.93 -15.92
N PRO A 738 -5.21 -7.34 -16.80
CA PRO A 738 -4.21 -6.44 -17.39
C PRO A 738 -4.78 -5.27 -18.20
N TRP A 739 -6.01 -5.36 -18.71
CA TRP A 739 -6.70 -4.26 -19.40
C TRP A 739 -6.77 -2.97 -18.56
N LEU A 740 -6.76 -3.06 -17.22
CA LEU A 740 -6.76 -1.90 -16.32
C LEU A 740 -5.42 -1.15 -16.23
N ARG A 741 -4.38 -1.65 -16.90
CA ARG A 741 -3.11 -0.93 -17.05
C ARG A 741 -3.26 0.17 -18.11
N ASN A 742 -2.42 1.19 -18.01
CA ASN A 742 -2.52 2.39 -18.85
C ASN A 742 -2.33 2.11 -20.35
N ASP A 743 -1.56 1.06 -20.69
CA ASP A 743 -1.30 0.56 -22.04
C ASP A 743 -2.46 -0.25 -22.63
N GLY A 744 -3.33 -0.81 -21.79
CA GLY A 744 -4.48 -1.63 -22.20
C GLY A 744 -5.80 -0.87 -22.35
N LEU A 745 -5.91 0.34 -21.80
CA LEU A 745 -7.16 1.10 -21.81
C LEU A 745 -7.44 1.71 -23.17
N GLU A 746 -8.67 1.51 -23.66
CA GLU A 746 -9.22 2.18 -24.84
C GLU A 746 -10.57 2.80 -24.48
N ARG A 747 -10.84 4.01 -24.96
CA ARG A 747 -12.08 4.74 -24.65
C ARG A 747 -13.30 3.91 -25.06
N ASP A 748 -14.23 3.74 -24.12
CA ASP A 748 -15.52 3.08 -24.31
C ASP A 748 -15.41 1.60 -24.77
N LYS A 749 -14.25 0.97 -24.52
CA LYS A 749 -14.02 -0.45 -24.77
C LYS A 749 -13.48 -1.17 -23.54
N LEU A 750 -13.83 -2.45 -23.42
CA LEU A 750 -13.47 -3.34 -22.33
C LEU A 750 -12.73 -4.57 -22.88
N GLY A 751 -11.57 -4.88 -22.31
CA GLY A 751 -10.81 -6.11 -22.59
C GLY A 751 -10.97 -7.14 -21.46
N LEU A 752 -11.19 -8.40 -21.83
CA LEU A 752 -11.26 -9.55 -20.93
C LEU A 752 -10.48 -10.74 -21.52
N ASP A 753 -9.81 -11.52 -20.67
CA ASP A 753 -9.26 -12.86 -20.95
C ASP A 753 -8.38 -13.04 -22.21
N GLY A 754 -7.52 -12.06 -22.54
CA GLY A 754 -6.70 -12.13 -23.76
C GLY A 754 -7.50 -12.13 -25.07
N GLY A 755 -8.82 -12.04 -25.00
CA GLY A 755 -9.70 -11.82 -26.14
C GLY A 755 -9.61 -10.37 -26.65
N PRO A 756 -10.24 -10.08 -27.80
CA PRO A 756 -10.20 -8.74 -28.38
C PRO A 756 -10.85 -7.72 -27.45
N VAL A 757 -10.28 -6.52 -27.41
CA VAL A 757 -10.88 -5.36 -26.73
C VAL A 757 -12.15 -4.94 -27.51
N GLN A 758 -13.31 -4.92 -26.83
CA GLN A 758 -14.61 -4.72 -27.46
C GLN A 758 -15.35 -3.51 -26.89
N ARG A 759 -16.21 -2.86 -27.68
CA ARG A 759 -17.07 -1.75 -27.21
C ARG A 759 -17.89 -2.18 -25.99
N ILE A 760 -17.95 -1.33 -24.97
CA ILE A 760 -18.67 -1.61 -23.71
C ILE A 760 -20.13 -1.99 -23.93
N GLY A 761 -20.77 -1.41 -24.96
CA GLY A 761 -22.17 -1.70 -25.32
C GLY A 761 -22.44 -3.17 -25.70
N LEU A 762 -21.41 -3.94 -26.09
CA LEU A 762 -21.53 -5.39 -26.35
C LEU A 762 -21.65 -6.21 -25.06
N TYR A 763 -21.06 -5.73 -23.96
CA TYR A 763 -21.24 -6.31 -22.63
C TYR A 763 -22.54 -5.86 -21.97
N GLY A 764 -22.98 -4.63 -22.26
CA GLY A 764 -24.29 -4.11 -21.89
C GLY A 764 -24.45 -2.63 -22.25
N LYS A 765 -25.62 -2.27 -22.80
CA LYS A 765 -25.94 -0.91 -23.27
C LYS A 765 -26.14 0.12 -22.15
N ARG A 766 -25.97 -0.27 -20.88
CA ARG A 766 -26.19 0.58 -19.70
C ARG A 766 -25.01 0.53 -18.71
N LEU A 767 -23.88 -0.06 -19.13
CA LEU A 767 -22.68 -0.22 -18.31
C LEU A 767 -21.74 0.97 -18.48
N ARG A 768 -21.19 1.48 -17.37
CA ARG A 768 -20.09 2.44 -17.34
C ARG A 768 -18.93 1.85 -16.54
N VAL A 769 -17.72 2.27 -16.82
CA VAL A 769 -16.52 1.83 -16.09
C VAL A 769 -15.66 3.02 -15.73
N VAL A 770 -15.36 3.15 -14.43
CA VAL A 770 -14.38 4.11 -13.92
C VAL A 770 -13.25 3.34 -13.24
N ARG A 771 -12.04 3.51 -13.77
CA ARG A 771 -10.80 3.02 -13.15
C ARG A 771 -10.32 4.07 -12.16
N ILE A 772 -9.83 3.61 -11.01
CA ILE A 772 -9.29 4.45 -9.94
C ILE A 772 -7.83 4.11 -9.73
N ALA A 773 -6.97 5.12 -9.56
CA ALA A 773 -5.59 4.96 -9.12
C ALA A 773 -5.24 5.94 -8.00
N ASP A 774 -4.54 5.47 -6.98
CA ASP A 774 -4.05 6.29 -5.86
C ASP A 774 -2.55 6.67 -5.99
N GLY A 775 -2.04 7.41 -5.00
CA GLY A 775 -0.64 7.86 -4.95
C GLY A 775 0.37 6.76 -4.60
N SER A 776 -0.07 5.51 -4.40
CA SER A 776 0.85 4.43 -4.10
C SER A 776 1.86 4.25 -5.24
N ARG A 777 3.12 4.00 -4.85
CA ARG A 777 4.26 3.91 -5.76
C ARG A 777 4.49 5.17 -6.61
N ASP A 778 3.97 6.34 -6.26
CA ASP A 778 4.02 7.58 -7.09
C ASP A 778 3.27 7.47 -8.42
N GLU A 779 2.25 6.60 -8.53
CA GLU A 779 1.44 6.50 -9.75
C GLU A 779 0.68 7.79 -10.04
N THR A 780 0.18 8.48 -9.02
CA THR A 780 -0.32 9.85 -9.11
C THR A 780 0.67 10.83 -8.47
N PRO A 781 0.76 12.08 -8.97
CA PRO A 781 1.73 13.03 -8.45
C PRO A 781 1.33 13.54 -7.06
N ALA A 782 2.33 13.90 -6.25
CA ALA A 782 2.09 14.72 -5.07
C ALA A 782 1.45 16.06 -5.49
N CYS A 783 0.65 16.68 -4.63
CA CYS A 783 0.02 17.96 -4.93
C CYS A 783 -0.06 18.87 -3.69
N TRP A 784 -0.33 20.15 -3.95
CA TRP A 784 -0.73 21.14 -2.94
C TRP A 784 -1.74 22.11 -3.54
N ALA A 785 -2.70 22.53 -2.71
CA ALA A 785 -3.61 23.59 -3.12
C ALA A 785 -2.88 24.93 -3.14
N GLU A 786 -3.14 25.76 -4.14
CA GLU A 786 -2.60 27.11 -4.19
C GLU A 786 -3.69 28.09 -3.80
N ARG A 787 -3.42 28.92 -2.78
CA ARG A 787 -4.28 30.06 -2.46
C ARG A 787 -4.01 31.12 -3.52
N GLU A 788 -5.05 31.60 -4.19
CA GLU A 788 -4.94 32.65 -5.19
C GLU A 788 -4.30 33.90 -4.54
N GLU A 789 -3.44 34.60 -5.29
CA GLU A 789 -2.77 35.86 -4.90
C GLU A 789 -3.74 37.05 -4.70
N LEU A 790 -5.03 36.76 -4.49
CA LEU A 790 -6.11 37.74 -4.51
C LEU A 790 -6.36 38.46 -3.18
N SER A 791 -5.74 38.04 -2.08
CA SER A 791 -5.79 38.84 -0.85
C SER A 791 -4.57 39.77 -0.81
N PRO A 792 -4.75 41.10 -0.73
CA PRO A 792 -3.65 42.07 -0.59
C PRO A 792 -2.72 41.74 0.59
N GLU A 793 -3.24 41.08 1.63
CA GLU A 793 -2.52 40.64 2.82
C GLU A 793 -1.51 39.49 2.56
N LEU A 794 -1.64 38.79 1.43
CA LEU A 794 -0.82 37.62 1.06
C LEU A 794 -0.04 37.82 -0.26
N GLU A 795 -0.02 39.04 -0.81
CA GLU A 795 0.78 39.38 -1.99
C GLU A 795 2.26 39.01 -1.74
N GLY A 796 2.83 38.21 -2.65
CA GLY A 796 4.20 37.68 -2.52
C GLY A 796 4.42 36.57 -1.47
N LYS A 797 3.38 36.09 -0.78
CA LYS A 797 3.48 35.05 0.27
C LYS A 797 2.67 33.80 -0.08
N GLN A 798 3.00 33.14 -1.18
CA GLN A 798 2.28 31.90 -1.51
C GLN A 798 2.59 30.79 -0.49
N ARG A 799 1.55 30.08 -0.02
CA ARG A 799 1.65 28.93 0.90
C ARG A 799 1.05 27.68 0.28
N GLY A 800 1.65 26.53 0.57
CA GLY A 800 1.07 25.25 0.18
C GLY A 800 -0.17 24.96 1.03
N GLY A 801 -1.29 24.66 0.37
CA GLY A 801 -2.58 24.44 1.02
C GLY A 801 -3.09 23.01 0.92
N ILE A 802 -4.19 22.79 1.63
CA ILE A 802 -5.00 21.57 1.58
C ILE A 802 -6.37 21.95 1.04
N ALA A 803 -6.78 21.33 -0.06
CA ALA A 803 -8.11 21.53 -0.60
C ALA A 803 -8.77 20.18 -0.88
N MET A 804 -10.02 20.06 -0.44
CA MET A 804 -10.94 19.02 -0.85
C MET A 804 -11.59 19.42 -2.18
N GLY A 805 -11.77 18.48 -3.09
CA GLY A 805 -12.50 18.73 -4.34
C GLY A 805 -12.35 17.65 -5.40
N LEU A 806 -13.14 17.81 -6.45
CA LEU A 806 -12.90 17.21 -7.76
C LEU A 806 -12.20 18.24 -8.64
N TRP A 807 -11.18 17.79 -9.36
CA TRP A 807 -10.32 18.61 -10.19
C TRP A 807 -10.23 18.05 -11.60
N ARG A 808 -10.23 18.93 -12.60
CA ARG A 808 -10.02 18.60 -14.01
C ARG A 808 -8.72 19.25 -14.51
N SER A 809 -8.12 18.66 -15.53
CA SER A 809 -7.00 19.32 -16.21
C SER A 809 -7.51 20.49 -17.05
N GLY A 810 -6.80 21.62 -17.00
CA GLY A 810 -6.97 22.74 -17.95
C GLY A 810 -6.02 22.64 -19.15
N ALA A 811 -5.17 21.61 -19.21
CA ALA A 811 -4.12 21.50 -20.23
C ALA A 811 -4.67 21.12 -21.61
N ARG A 812 -4.24 21.83 -22.64
CA ARG A 812 -4.55 21.48 -24.04
C ARG A 812 -3.87 20.16 -24.40
N GLY A 813 -4.66 19.14 -24.76
CA GLY A 813 -4.16 17.80 -25.11
C GLY A 813 -4.20 16.78 -23.96
N ASP A 814 -4.54 17.19 -22.74
CA ASP A 814 -4.89 16.23 -21.67
C ASP A 814 -6.26 15.59 -21.93
N SER A 815 -6.44 14.39 -21.39
CA SER A 815 -7.66 13.62 -21.57
C SER A 815 -8.85 14.24 -20.82
N ASP A 816 -9.94 14.48 -21.56
CA ASP A 816 -11.29 14.79 -21.05
C ASP A 816 -11.92 13.65 -20.23
N ARG A 817 -11.21 12.52 -20.07
CA ARG A 817 -11.66 11.34 -19.31
C ARG A 817 -10.89 11.11 -18.00
N VAL A 818 -9.93 11.96 -17.66
CA VAL A 818 -9.12 11.81 -16.44
C VAL A 818 -9.33 12.99 -15.50
N PHE A 819 -9.82 12.69 -14.30
CA PHE A 819 -10.09 13.67 -13.24
C PHE A 819 -9.33 13.29 -11.98
N TYR A 820 -9.21 14.22 -11.04
CA TYR A 820 -8.52 13.97 -9.78
C TYR A 820 -9.39 14.37 -8.60
N SER A 821 -9.32 13.59 -7.53
CA SER A 821 -10.14 13.80 -6.34
C SER A 821 -9.28 13.87 -5.07
N THR A 822 -9.45 14.94 -4.30
CA THR A 822 -8.80 15.12 -3.00
C THR A 822 -9.84 15.26 -1.89
N ILE A 823 -9.46 14.87 -0.67
CA ILE A 823 -10.28 14.96 0.54
C ILE A 823 -9.78 16.06 1.48
N GLY A 824 -10.61 16.43 2.46
CA GLY A 824 -10.26 17.43 3.47
C GLY A 824 -9.46 16.83 4.61
N LYS A 825 -8.83 17.72 5.40
CA LYS A 825 -8.10 17.32 6.60
C LYS A 825 -9.03 16.67 7.61
N SER A 826 -8.61 15.53 8.19
CA SER A 826 -9.40 14.86 9.22
C SER A 826 -9.65 15.77 10.42
N SER A 827 -10.88 15.72 10.94
CA SER A 827 -11.33 16.37 12.17
C SER A 827 -10.54 15.97 13.42
N THR A 828 -9.78 14.86 13.36
CA THR A 828 -8.88 14.41 14.44
C THR A 828 -7.55 15.16 14.48
N GLN A 829 -7.18 15.87 13.41
CA GLN A 829 -5.84 16.46 13.25
C GLN A 829 -5.83 17.98 13.41
N THR A 830 -6.74 18.56 14.17
CA THR A 830 -6.93 20.02 14.30
C THR A 830 -5.67 20.81 14.67
N LYS A 831 -4.70 20.20 15.35
CA LYS A 831 -3.45 20.84 15.81
C LYS A 831 -2.36 21.00 14.74
N LEU A 832 -2.49 20.38 13.56
CA LEU A 832 -1.50 20.50 12.48
C LEU A 832 -1.72 21.80 11.68
N THR A 833 -0.65 22.48 11.30
CA THR A 833 -0.73 23.66 10.41
C THR A 833 -0.04 23.39 9.07
N ASN A 834 -0.46 24.05 7.99
CA ASN A 834 0.14 23.86 6.67
C ASN A 834 1.65 24.17 6.63
N ASP A 835 2.12 24.99 7.56
CA ASP A 835 3.51 25.44 7.69
C ASP A 835 4.34 24.61 8.67
N ASP A 836 3.75 23.65 9.39
CA ASP A 836 4.50 22.76 10.29
C ASP A 836 5.63 22.07 9.49
N ALA A 837 6.85 22.08 10.02
CA ALA A 837 8.07 21.80 9.28
C ALA A 837 8.94 20.77 9.99
N LYS A 838 9.68 19.98 9.22
CA LYS A 838 10.61 18.96 9.71
C LYS A 838 12.04 19.23 9.30
N LEU A 839 12.27 19.88 8.18
CA LEU A 839 13.59 20.02 7.58
C LEU A 839 14.30 21.26 8.09
N THR A 840 13.55 22.34 8.27
CA THR A 840 14.09 23.67 8.54
C THR A 840 13.38 24.30 9.73
N PRO A 841 14.06 24.52 10.87
CA PRO A 841 13.48 25.22 12.00
C PRO A 841 13.11 26.66 11.64
N HIS A 842 11.88 27.08 11.95
CA HIS A 842 11.45 28.47 11.78
C HIS A 842 10.21 28.78 12.62
N THR A 843 9.86 30.06 12.65
CA THR A 843 8.66 30.58 13.31
C THR A 843 7.58 30.85 12.26
N ASN A 844 6.34 30.45 12.55
CA ASN A 844 5.21 30.74 11.68
C ASN A 844 4.73 32.20 11.84
N ALA A 845 3.78 32.62 10.99
CA ALA A 845 3.23 33.98 11.06
C ALA A 845 2.52 34.33 12.38
N SER A 846 2.18 33.33 13.20
CA SER A 846 1.57 33.52 14.52
C SER A 846 2.60 33.60 15.65
N GLY A 847 3.91 33.67 15.35
CA GLY A 847 4.97 33.75 16.35
C GLY A 847 5.30 32.41 17.04
N ASN A 848 4.67 31.31 16.62
CA ASN A 848 4.91 29.98 17.20
C ASN A 848 5.95 29.21 16.38
N SER A 849 6.71 28.34 17.05
CA SER A 849 7.63 27.44 16.34
C SER A 849 6.86 26.53 15.38
N ALA A 850 7.21 26.59 14.10
CA ALA A 850 6.73 25.67 13.08
C ALA A 850 7.52 24.36 13.07
N TYR A 851 8.66 24.29 13.77
CA TYR A 851 9.52 23.11 13.79
C TYR A 851 8.92 21.98 14.61
N ARG A 852 8.32 21.00 13.93
CA ARG A 852 7.63 19.86 14.54
C ARG A 852 8.05 18.52 13.91
N PRO A 853 9.31 18.08 14.05
CA PRO A 853 9.79 16.83 13.44
C PRO A 853 9.01 15.58 13.87
N THR A 854 8.41 15.58 15.06
CA THR A 854 7.72 14.42 15.63
C THR A 854 6.30 14.19 15.11
N VAL A 855 5.66 15.20 14.49
CA VAL A 855 4.26 15.05 14.03
C VAL A 855 4.19 14.35 12.68
N ASN A 856 3.23 13.45 12.48
CA ASN A 856 2.97 12.91 11.14
C ASN A 856 2.32 13.99 10.27
N ALA A 857 2.89 14.25 9.10
CA ALA A 857 2.32 15.16 8.13
C ALA A 857 1.04 14.58 7.54
N TRP A 858 0.07 15.45 7.25
CA TRP A 858 -1.15 15.06 6.55
C TRP A 858 -1.22 15.79 5.22
N ASN A 859 -1.46 15.03 4.16
CA ASN A 859 -1.63 15.53 2.82
C ASN A 859 -2.67 14.65 2.12
N PRO A 860 -3.59 15.22 1.32
CA PRO A 860 -4.54 14.41 0.58
C PRO A 860 -3.80 13.70 -0.57
N ASP A 861 -4.10 12.42 -0.75
CA ASP A 861 -3.71 11.73 -1.99
C ASP A 861 -4.52 12.30 -3.16
N LEU A 862 -3.84 12.49 -4.29
CA LEU A 862 -4.46 12.88 -5.54
C LEU A 862 -5.02 11.63 -6.22
N LEU A 863 -6.27 11.28 -5.92
CA LEU A 863 -6.91 10.08 -6.45
C LEU A 863 -7.31 10.30 -7.92
N GLU A 864 -6.69 9.59 -8.86
CA GLU A 864 -7.01 9.64 -10.28
C GLU A 864 -8.28 8.84 -10.58
N LEU A 865 -9.23 9.47 -11.26
CA LEU A 865 -10.49 8.91 -11.73
C LEU A 865 -10.47 8.89 -13.25
N THR A 866 -10.22 7.71 -13.84
CA THR A 866 -10.25 7.51 -15.29
C THR A 866 -11.62 6.97 -15.71
N VAL A 867 -12.41 7.80 -16.38
CA VAL A 867 -13.71 7.43 -16.95
C VAL A 867 -13.49 6.65 -18.25
N ALA A 868 -13.15 5.37 -18.10
CA ALA A 868 -12.71 4.50 -19.17
C ALA A 868 -13.82 4.13 -20.15
N CYS A 869 -15.04 3.91 -19.66
CA CYS A 869 -16.19 3.56 -20.50
C CYS A 869 -17.45 4.32 -20.13
N LEU A 870 -18.08 4.95 -21.13
CA LEU A 870 -19.36 5.65 -21.05
C LEU A 870 -20.35 5.11 -22.09
N GLN A 871 -21.61 5.49 -21.93
CA GLN A 871 -22.65 5.36 -22.94
C GLN A 871 -22.81 6.67 -23.74
N PRO A 872 -23.36 6.63 -24.96
CA PRO A 872 -23.62 7.84 -25.74
C PRO A 872 -24.47 8.86 -24.95
N GLY A 873 -24.03 10.11 -24.91
CA GLY A 873 -24.71 11.20 -24.19
C GLY A 873 -24.27 11.39 -22.73
N ASP A 874 -23.48 10.47 -22.17
CA ASP A 874 -22.90 10.65 -20.84
C ASP A 874 -21.81 11.74 -20.84
N ASP A 875 -21.71 12.51 -19.75
CA ASP A 875 -20.64 13.49 -19.50
C ASP A 875 -19.61 12.90 -18.51
N ALA A 876 -18.34 12.83 -18.93
CA ALA A 876 -17.28 12.25 -18.11
C ALA A 876 -17.04 12.98 -16.79
N GLU A 877 -17.14 14.32 -16.76
CA GLU A 877 -16.94 15.11 -15.54
C GLU A 877 -18.06 14.86 -14.53
N VAL A 878 -19.30 14.72 -15.02
CA VAL A 878 -20.47 14.35 -14.20
C VAL A 878 -20.26 12.97 -13.56
N TRP A 879 -19.82 11.96 -14.32
CA TRP A 879 -19.57 10.62 -13.79
C TRP A 879 -18.40 10.62 -12.79
N ALA A 880 -17.34 11.40 -13.04
CA ALA A 880 -16.26 11.59 -12.07
C ALA A 880 -16.76 12.30 -10.79
N ALA A 881 -17.67 13.27 -10.91
CA ALA A 881 -18.30 13.94 -9.78
C ALA A 881 -19.19 13.00 -8.96
N PHE A 882 -19.93 12.10 -9.62
CA PHE A 882 -20.66 11.05 -8.92
C PHE A 882 -19.70 10.21 -8.07
N VAL A 883 -18.61 9.70 -8.68
CA VAL A 883 -17.61 8.88 -7.97
C VAL A 883 -16.93 9.64 -6.84
N HIS A 884 -16.65 10.93 -7.01
CA HIS A 884 -16.14 11.80 -5.95
C HIS A 884 -17.12 11.89 -4.77
N GLN A 885 -18.41 12.12 -5.04
CA GLN A 885 -19.44 12.20 -3.99
C GLN A 885 -19.59 10.88 -3.23
N GLN A 886 -19.35 9.73 -3.88
CA GLN A 886 -19.36 8.41 -3.23
C GLN A 886 -18.23 8.21 -2.21
N ARG A 887 -17.29 9.16 -2.05
CA ARG A 887 -16.27 9.13 -0.99
C ARG A 887 -16.78 9.66 0.36
N PHE A 888 -17.96 10.30 0.43
CA PHE A 888 -18.41 11.01 1.63
C PHE A 888 -19.61 10.33 2.31
N SER A 889 -19.35 9.17 2.93
CA SER A 889 -20.34 8.37 3.67
C SER A 889 -20.44 8.84 5.12
N GLU A 890 -21.61 9.29 5.57
CA GLU A 890 -21.77 10.01 6.85
C GLU A 890 -21.74 9.13 8.12
N ASP A 891 -21.94 7.83 7.95
CA ASP A 891 -21.87 6.78 8.97
C ASP A 891 -20.44 6.40 9.36
N TYR A 892 -19.45 6.80 8.55
CA TYR A 892 -18.05 6.78 8.96
C TYR A 892 -17.68 8.08 9.65
N ARG A 893 -16.95 7.96 10.76
CA ARG A 893 -16.29 9.13 11.38
C ARG A 893 -15.38 9.83 10.37
N ASP A 894 -14.62 9.05 9.60
CA ASP A 894 -13.72 9.55 8.55
C ASP A 894 -14.45 9.91 7.25
N GLY A 895 -15.61 9.32 6.96
CA GLY A 895 -16.37 9.61 5.74
C GLY A 895 -17.03 10.99 5.73
N ARG A 896 -17.13 11.65 6.90
CA ARG A 896 -17.43 13.09 6.98
C ARG A 896 -16.31 13.97 6.43
N ASP A 897 -15.07 13.49 6.50
CA ASP A 897 -13.85 14.18 6.03
C ASP A 897 -13.41 13.65 4.65
N GLY A 898 -13.87 12.45 4.27
CA GLY A 898 -13.75 11.80 2.96
C GLY A 898 -12.95 10.49 3.03
N LEU A 899 -13.51 9.40 2.47
CA LEU A 899 -12.86 8.10 2.38
C LEU A 899 -11.69 8.13 1.37
N ALA A 900 -10.67 7.30 1.61
CA ALA A 900 -9.53 7.14 0.69
C ALA A 900 -9.98 6.66 -0.70
N LEU A 901 -10.93 5.72 -0.74
CA LEU A 901 -11.58 5.20 -1.96
C LEU A 901 -13.09 5.46 -1.89
N PRO A 902 -13.82 5.50 -3.03
CA PRO A 902 -15.29 5.53 -3.02
C PRO A 902 -15.87 4.37 -2.21
N LEU A 903 -17.03 4.60 -1.59
CA LEU A 903 -17.64 3.70 -0.60
C LEU A 903 -17.60 2.22 -1.03
N ILE A 904 -18.00 1.91 -2.26
CA ILE A 904 -18.09 0.51 -2.71
C ILE A 904 -16.73 -0.19 -2.82
N LEU A 905 -15.68 0.52 -3.22
CA LEU A 905 -14.31 -0.01 -3.24
C LEU A 905 -13.73 -0.08 -1.83
N HIS A 906 -14.04 0.89 -0.97
CA HIS A 906 -13.67 0.86 0.43
C HIS A 906 -14.26 -0.38 1.15
N LEU A 907 -15.54 -0.69 0.90
CA LEU A 907 -16.19 -1.89 1.43
C LEU A 907 -15.57 -3.18 0.89
N ALA A 908 -15.21 -3.20 -0.40
CA ALA A 908 -14.55 -4.35 -1.00
C ALA A 908 -13.17 -4.60 -0.36
N GLN A 909 -12.38 -3.54 -0.14
CA GLN A 909 -11.08 -3.64 0.54
C GLN A 909 -11.20 -4.12 1.99
N LEU A 910 -12.22 -3.67 2.73
CA LEU A 910 -12.46 -4.12 4.11
C LEU A 910 -12.92 -5.58 4.21
N ALA A 911 -13.24 -6.24 3.09
CA ALA A 911 -13.51 -7.68 3.09
C ALA A 911 -12.22 -8.51 3.31
N ASP A 912 -11.04 -7.95 3.03
CA ASP A 912 -9.75 -8.63 3.26
C ASP A 912 -9.55 -9.04 4.73
N ASP A 913 -10.12 -8.30 5.67
CA ASP A 913 -10.06 -8.64 7.09
C ASP A 913 -10.65 -10.03 7.39
N TYR A 914 -11.58 -10.50 6.56
CA TYR A 914 -12.24 -11.80 6.70
C TYR A 914 -11.58 -12.92 5.89
N ALA A 915 -10.56 -12.61 5.08
CA ALA A 915 -9.81 -13.57 4.30
C ALA A 915 -8.90 -14.46 5.17
N LEU A 916 -9.41 -15.60 5.62
CA LEU A 916 -8.74 -16.51 6.57
C LEU A 916 -8.78 -17.98 6.08
N PRO A 917 -7.94 -18.36 5.10
CA PRO A 917 -8.00 -19.71 4.53
C PRO A 917 -7.54 -20.78 5.54
N HIS A 918 -8.25 -21.90 5.59
CA HIS A 918 -7.93 -23.12 6.36
C HIS A 918 -8.17 -24.40 5.52
N GLU A 919 -7.59 -25.53 5.92
CA GLU A 919 -7.90 -26.84 5.29
C GLU A 919 -8.85 -27.58 6.23
N ILE A 920 -9.75 -28.37 5.65
CA ILE A 920 -10.44 -29.43 6.35
C ILE A 920 -9.91 -30.71 5.69
N GLU A 921 -9.28 -31.59 6.46
CA GLU A 921 -9.07 -32.97 5.99
C GLU A 921 -10.45 -33.54 5.71
N ASP A 922 -10.70 -33.98 4.47
CA ASP A 922 -11.92 -34.70 4.14
C ASP A 922 -12.03 -35.85 5.17
N VAL A 923 -13.09 -35.82 5.99
CA VAL A 923 -13.39 -36.88 6.95
C VAL A 923 -13.63 -38.12 6.10
N LEU A 924 -12.60 -38.94 5.92
CA LEU A 924 -12.74 -40.30 5.42
C LEU A 924 -13.67 -41.00 6.39
N ASP A 925 -14.86 -41.34 5.90
CA ASP A 925 -15.84 -42.15 6.62
C ASP A 925 -15.14 -43.48 7.01
N PRO A 926 -14.91 -43.76 8.30
CA PRO A 926 -14.18 -44.95 8.73
C PRO A 926 -14.98 -46.25 8.50
N THR A 927 -16.17 -46.18 7.89
CA THR A 927 -17.01 -47.33 7.58
C THR A 927 -16.97 -47.82 6.13
N GLU A 928 -16.22 -47.20 5.23
CA GLU A 928 -15.96 -47.78 3.90
C GLU A 928 -14.77 -48.76 3.95
N PRO A 929 -14.95 -50.06 3.63
CA PRO A 929 -13.85 -51.01 3.56
C PRO A 929 -12.91 -50.63 2.41
N GLN A 930 -11.68 -50.27 2.75
CA GLN A 930 -10.60 -50.05 1.79
C GLN A 930 -10.39 -51.32 0.96
N ALA A 931 -10.80 -51.27 -0.30
CA ALA A 931 -10.39 -52.26 -1.28
C ALA A 931 -8.89 -52.11 -1.54
N ALA A 932 -8.13 -53.15 -1.17
CA ALA A 932 -6.70 -53.22 -1.42
C ALA A 932 -6.43 -53.14 -2.93
N ALA A 933 -5.73 -52.08 -3.36
CA ALA A 933 -5.15 -51.98 -4.69
C ALA A 933 -3.62 -52.19 -4.59
N ALA A 934 -3.13 -53.07 -5.44
CA ALA A 934 -1.78 -53.60 -5.54
C ALA A 934 -0.74 -52.55 -6.02
N PRO A 935 0.58 -52.83 -5.93
CA PRO A 935 1.63 -51.87 -6.24
C PRO A 935 1.95 -51.85 -7.73
N GLU A 936 1.97 -50.66 -8.34
CA GLU A 936 3.00 -50.12 -9.26
C GLU A 936 2.47 -48.97 -10.14
N ASP A 937 3.34 -47.96 -10.25
CA ASP A 937 3.59 -47.00 -11.34
C ASP A 937 2.66 -45.83 -11.73
N VAL A 938 3.27 -44.63 -11.58
CA VAL A 938 3.32 -43.47 -12.49
C VAL A 938 2.21 -42.37 -12.41
N LEU A 939 2.69 -41.11 -12.27
CA LEU A 939 2.06 -39.76 -12.42
C LEU A 939 1.20 -39.26 -11.23
N SER A 940 1.23 -38.00 -10.76
CA SER A 940 1.97 -36.77 -11.06
C SER A 940 1.46 -35.67 -10.10
N GLY A 941 2.29 -34.66 -9.75
CA GLY A 941 1.74 -33.30 -9.57
C GLY A 941 1.72 -32.64 -8.18
N GLN A 942 2.57 -33.01 -7.21
CA GLN A 942 2.83 -32.15 -6.05
C GLN A 942 4.01 -31.22 -6.33
N LEU A 943 3.75 -29.92 -6.49
CA LEU A 943 4.77 -28.89 -6.50
C LEU A 943 4.39 -27.70 -5.63
N ALA A 944 5.22 -27.54 -4.60
CA ALA A 944 5.33 -26.43 -3.70
C ALA A 944 5.65 -25.12 -4.45
N PHE A 945 5.25 -24.02 -3.82
CA PHE A 945 5.57 -22.66 -4.24
C PHE A 945 6.81 -22.18 -3.51
N ASP A 946 7.96 -22.32 -4.16
CA ASP A 946 9.15 -21.56 -3.83
C ASP A 946 9.18 -20.25 -4.61
N PHE A 947 9.18 -19.15 -3.86
CA PHE A 947 10.00 -17.99 -4.20
C PHE A 947 11.15 -17.95 -3.20
N ASP A 948 11.92 -19.03 -3.13
CA ASP A 948 13.28 -19.00 -2.64
C ASP A 948 14.19 -18.74 -3.85
N LEU A 949 14.80 -17.57 -3.82
CA LEU A 949 16.12 -17.38 -4.43
C LEU A 949 17.09 -17.90 -3.37
N ASP A 950 17.47 -19.17 -3.50
CA ASP A 950 18.75 -19.79 -3.12
C ASP A 950 18.57 -21.32 -3.30
N ASP A 951 19.15 -21.90 -4.36
CA ASP A 951 19.54 -23.32 -4.42
C ASP A 951 20.92 -23.42 -3.74
N ARG A 952 21.38 -24.48 -3.07
CA ARG A 952 20.86 -25.81 -2.65
C ARG A 952 21.89 -26.47 -1.70
N ALA A 953 21.43 -27.51 -0.98
CA ALA A 953 22.09 -28.74 -0.45
C ALA A 953 23.36 -28.60 0.43
N ASP A 954 23.38 -28.95 1.71
CA ASP A 954 23.15 -30.23 2.45
C ASP A 954 24.40 -31.11 2.54
N ASP A 955 24.99 -31.21 3.75
CA ASP A 955 25.32 -32.49 4.42
C ASP A 955 25.73 -32.24 5.90
N GLU A 956 25.10 -33.01 6.79
CA GLU A 956 25.13 -33.08 8.29
C GLU A 956 24.39 -32.04 9.16
#